data_AF-A0A0Q1AHS1-F1
#
_entry.id   AF-A0A0Q1AHS1-F1
#
_cell.length_a   1.000
_cell.length_b   1.000
_cell.length_c   1.000
_cell.angle_alpha   90.00
_cell.angle_beta   90.00
_cell.angle_gamma   90.00
#
_symmetry.space_group_name_H-M   'P 1'
#
loop_
_entity.id
_entity.type
_entity.pdbx_description
1 polymer ?
#
loop_
_entity_poly.entity_id
_entity_poly.type
_entity_poly.pdbx_seq_one_letter_code
_entity_poly.pdbx_strand_id
1 'polypeptide(L)'
;MRSNFRGRTSEVEAGKGVKKKAVGILVVLGLLTMTMGASAQVPAALVRGAFSDGNGSWNAESFGWFYYDLDEGTGGERLTIEAEGRVVKEGHLVYSSEVWNDEFDFGEWGFYEAVAFLGKRYLAGYPESKLTDAVSALEEGELREILIDFYGIQTATTDDPLLLADGYRLEVAGASSDGRKVNLICKKNGIEVDRAVVRLGDTYVYEVGDDDLPVILAHVSAAMQGVEKAIVDFDGVFQVRDLPTLKLEEGDLIELMEVATLSERRIVLENSKDLVLRRDNTISLVGNLMLRVRNTPHLIYYPQGAITDYGVQEIRGPVYGESSQVPISTAAGEFVGYAQARWNDENFAGFYFDDDKKIGSETFIIHRTDGRNIKTIRSDGKRLVDGAEYICFVHEVDFEFDPWGRYQVLCFLGDVWFAGYGSASNLDVDDISMLEKEQIGRVLIDTDQKDKAVAGERYLLGEGYTLEIRDVVKEDVEEDKIFIELRKNGQLLDSAVIKPNSTYIYERDVGDVEDLPIIALHVESIFSDGDQQFAIIDGLFQVSDSQYLSIEPGDELAKMVVLVMNPNLGIYMVNTKNIELKRDSDVDILPGMKIAVADDDVLRYYIYKNEYVVPLPELVDLFVPEEPVPSAGLANFSILIRAGDIKSVTAETLDPKSRRVILGDLTGTGVGAKDQWLYSWQWNATVSALSDDGTVLPESDVQGGVLQINNSTDPVSVMVNFDDSGWISLIQDAAGEIYYVSPTEYEKLGASASYGEMVSDEELRKRYVKVEPGESEIRFFAVVDGRAALTGTSHKLWFSPQGLEPHLVRVGAPPGRYEVRLRVENVMDALQVTGLYFEVAGTDTGEAGNEITNVTANLPSQERQNETHEGRRSSPSSGALAALLALGFAASFAGGRRR
;
A
#
# COMPACT_ATOMS: atom_id res chain seq x y z
N MET A 1 22.73 18.35 -39.37
CA MET A 1 22.50 18.43 -40.84
C MET A 1 21.47 19.52 -41.10
N ARG A 2 21.74 20.47 -42.01
CA ARG A 2 20.84 21.60 -42.33
C ARG A 2 19.66 21.10 -43.19
N SER A 3 18.42 21.33 -42.78
CA SER A 3 17.27 21.29 -43.69
C SER A 3 16.52 22.64 -43.63
N ASN A 4 16.17 23.13 -44.82
CA ASN A 4 15.62 24.45 -45.06
C ASN A 4 14.11 24.47 -44.73
N PHE A 5 13.70 25.25 -43.73
CA PHE A 5 12.30 25.67 -43.60
C PHE A 5 12.02 26.82 -44.58
N ARG A 6 11.32 26.51 -45.67
CA ARG A 6 10.71 27.51 -46.54
C ARG A 6 9.20 27.39 -46.41
N GLY A 7 8.57 28.48 -46.00
CA GLY A 7 7.16 28.56 -45.66
C GLY A 7 6.23 28.04 -46.76
N ARG A 8 5.23 27.28 -46.33
CA ARG A 8 4.01 27.02 -47.08
C ARG A 8 2.86 27.16 -46.10
N THR A 9 2.19 28.30 -46.17
CA THR A 9 0.82 28.45 -45.69
C THR A 9 -0.06 27.54 -46.53
N SER A 10 -0.62 26.48 -45.94
CA SER A 10 -1.72 25.73 -46.53
C SER A 10 -2.94 25.89 -45.63
N GLU A 11 -3.94 26.61 -46.15
CA GLU A 11 -5.32 26.56 -45.67
C GLU A 11 -5.77 25.10 -45.58
N VAL A 12 -6.31 24.71 -44.43
CA VAL A 12 -6.94 23.42 -44.22
C VAL A 12 -8.35 23.49 -44.83
N GLU A 13 -8.54 22.86 -46.00
CA GLU A 13 -9.88 22.58 -46.52
C GLU A 13 -10.53 21.49 -45.68
N ALA A 14 -11.63 21.84 -45.01
CA ALA A 14 -12.52 20.93 -44.32
C ALA A 14 -13.27 20.04 -45.32
N GLY A 15 -12.80 18.81 -45.51
CA GLY A 15 -13.40 17.79 -46.38
C GLY A 15 -13.89 16.56 -45.60
N LYS A 16 -15.21 16.51 -45.37
CA LYS A 16 -16.08 15.39 -44.96
C LYS A 16 -15.45 13.99 -44.82
N GLY A 17 -15.39 13.52 -43.58
CA GLY A 17 -15.17 12.11 -43.21
C GLY A 17 -15.62 11.76 -41.78
N VAL A 18 -16.60 12.47 -41.22
CA VAL A 18 -17.08 12.23 -39.85
C VAL A 18 -18.23 11.23 -39.89
N LYS A 19 -17.94 9.96 -39.61
CA LYS A 19 -18.87 8.95 -39.04
C LYS A 19 -18.16 7.60 -38.88
N LYS A 20 -17.18 7.54 -37.96
CA LYS A 20 -16.70 6.29 -37.30
C LYS A 20 -15.70 6.52 -36.15
N LYS A 21 -15.18 7.73 -35.94
CA LYS A 21 -14.07 8.01 -35.00
C LYS A 21 -14.44 8.40 -33.55
N ALA A 22 -15.71 8.43 -33.16
CA ALA A 22 -16.10 8.77 -31.77
C ALA A 22 -15.92 7.61 -30.77
N VAL A 23 -15.73 6.37 -31.26
CA VAL A 23 -15.54 5.18 -30.41
C VAL A 23 -14.08 5.04 -29.95
N GLY A 24 -13.09 5.47 -30.77
CA GLY A 24 -11.67 5.40 -30.42
C GLY A 24 -11.29 6.29 -29.24
N ILE A 25 -11.72 7.56 -29.24
CA ILE A 25 -11.44 8.52 -28.15
C ILE A 25 -12.04 8.07 -26.81
N LEU A 26 -13.21 7.41 -26.80
CA LEU A 26 -13.87 6.94 -25.59
C LEU A 26 -13.22 5.66 -25.02
N VAL A 27 -12.55 4.86 -25.87
CA VAL A 27 -11.75 3.69 -25.46
C VAL A 27 -10.37 4.12 -24.98
N VAL A 28 -9.73 5.11 -25.62
CA VAL A 28 -8.49 5.76 -25.16
C VAL A 28 -8.70 6.39 -23.78
N LEU A 29 -9.75 7.19 -23.61
CA LEU A 29 -10.07 7.76 -22.29
C LEU A 29 -10.52 6.67 -21.30
N GLY A 30 -11.21 5.63 -21.75
CA GLY A 30 -11.63 4.49 -20.91
C GLY A 30 -10.45 3.68 -20.37
N LEU A 31 -9.49 3.31 -21.21
CA LEU A 31 -8.24 2.65 -20.81
C LEU A 31 -7.37 3.57 -19.96
N LEU A 32 -7.17 4.84 -20.34
CA LEU A 32 -6.47 5.81 -19.47
C LEU A 32 -7.21 6.05 -18.14
N THR A 33 -8.54 5.98 -18.06
CA THR A 33 -9.25 6.11 -16.78
C THR A 33 -9.25 4.81 -15.97
N MET A 34 -9.13 3.64 -16.60
CA MET A 34 -8.98 2.36 -15.90
C MET A 34 -7.54 2.08 -15.47
N THR A 35 -6.54 2.64 -16.16
CA THR A 35 -5.13 2.55 -15.77
C THR A 35 -4.62 3.78 -14.99
N MET A 36 -5.24 4.95 -15.14
CA MET A 36 -4.78 6.21 -14.51
C MET A 36 -5.84 6.92 -13.66
N GLY A 37 -7.09 6.45 -13.62
CA GLY A 37 -8.14 6.97 -12.73
C GLY A 37 -8.22 6.24 -11.39
N ALA A 38 -7.70 5.01 -11.33
CA ALA A 38 -7.27 4.38 -10.09
C ALA A 38 -5.75 4.47 -10.10
N SER A 39 -5.18 5.45 -9.39
CA SER A 39 -3.76 5.38 -9.03
C SER A 39 -3.53 3.98 -8.45
N ALA A 40 -2.66 3.19 -9.08
CA ALA A 40 -2.33 1.86 -8.57
C ALA A 40 -1.99 2.01 -7.08
N GLN A 41 -2.61 1.17 -6.25
CA GLN A 41 -2.41 1.26 -4.81
C GLN A 41 -0.97 0.86 -4.51
N VAL A 42 -0.23 1.71 -3.79
CA VAL A 42 1.19 1.48 -3.46
C VAL A 42 1.35 1.43 -1.95
N PRO A 43 2.32 0.65 -1.41
CA PRO A 43 2.50 0.57 0.04
C PRO A 43 3.12 1.83 0.63
N ALA A 44 3.85 2.58 -0.21
CA ALA A 44 4.38 3.90 0.05
C ALA A 44 4.59 4.62 -1.29
N ALA A 45 4.36 5.92 -1.33
CA ALA A 45 4.72 6.73 -2.49
C ALA A 45 6.15 7.24 -2.33
N LEU A 46 6.99 7.01 -3.33
CA LEU A 46 8.41 7.37 -3.28
C LEU A 46 8.65 8.67 -4.05
N VAL A 47 9.03 9.72 -3.33
CA VAL A 47 9.27 11.04 -3.90
C VAL A 47 10.77 11.29 -3.96
N ARG A 48 11.25 11.69 -5.13
CA ARG A 48 12.68 11.79 -5.45
C ARG A 48 13.11 13.24 -5.61
N GLY A 49 14.28 13.59 -5.09
CA GLY A 49 14.95 14.86 -5.35
C GLY A 49 15.78 14.82 -6.63
N ALA A 50 16.19 15.99 -7.12
CA ALA A 50 17.08 16.10 -8.27
C ALA A 50 18.43 15.38 -8.02
N PHE A 51 19.03 14.85 -9.08
CA PHE A 51 20.33 14.19 -9.00
C PHE A 51 21.47 15.16 -8.67
N SER A 52 22.46 14.69 -7.92
CA SER A 52 23.74 15.37 -7.70
C SER A 52 24.91 14.44 -8.04
N ASP A 53 25.97 15.01 -8.61
CA ASP A 53 27.23 14.35 -8.95
C ASP A 53 28.43 14.80 -8.08
N GLY A 54 28.15 15.54 -7.01
CA GLY A 54 29.16 16.15 -6.13
C GLY A 54 28.54 16.61 -4.81
N ASN A 55 28.55 17.91 -4.54
CA ASN A 55 27.80 18.46 -3.41
C ASN A 55 26.32 18.58 -3.78
N GLY A 56 25.45 18.24 -2.84
CA GLY A 56 24.00 18.27 -3.02
C GLY A 56 23.35 19.31 -2.12
N SER A 57 22.31 19.98 -2.63
CA SER A 57 21.47 20.88 -1.85
C SER A 57 20.04 20.80 -2.37
N TRP A 58 19.11 20.48 -1.48
CA TRP A 58 17.69 20.37 -1.76
C TRP A 58 16.93 21.16 -0.71
N ASN A 59 15.94 21.94 -1.13
CA ASN A 59 15.03 22.68 -0.28
C ASN A 59 13.57 22.32 -0.63
N ALA A 60 12.62 22.84 0.14
CA ALA A 60 11.19 22.62 -0.11
C ALA A 60 10.76 22.90 -1.57
N GLU A 61 11.30 23.93 -2.21
CA GLU A 61 10.99 24.23 -3.61
C GLU A 61 11.51 23.17 -4.61
N SER A 62 12.67 22.55 -4.34
CA SER A 62 13.36 21.65 -5.29
C SER A 62 13.20 20.15 -5.02
N PHE A 63 12.73 19.77 -3.83
CA PHE A 63 12.48 18.38 -3.46
C PHE A 63 11.03 18.19 -3.03
N GLY A 64 10.25 17.51 -3.89
CA GLY A 64 8.80 17.36 -3.76
C GLY A 64 8.32 16.66 -2.48
N TRP A 65 9.21 15.99 -1.76
CA TRP A 65 8.88 15.29 -0.52
C TRP A 65 8.84 16.22 0.70
N PHE A 66 9.61 17.31 0.68
CA PHE A 66 9.57 18.29 1.74
C PHE A 66 8.24 19.04 1.73
N TYR A 67 7.78 19.41 2.91
CA TYR A 67 6.58 20.22 3.06
C TYR A 67 6.78 21.55 2.34
N TYR A 68 5.77 21.96 1.59
CA TYR A 68 5.77 23.25 0.91
C TYR A 68 4.35 23.78 0.83
N ASP A 69 4.15 24.97 1.41
CA ASP A 69 2.95 25.74 1.22
C ASP A 69 3.07 26.51 -0.10
N LEU A 70 2.19 26.19 -1.07
CA LEU A 70 2.24 26.81 -2.38
C LEU A 70 1.81 28.27 -2.36
N ASP A 71 0.82 28.58 -1.52
CA ASP A 71 0.15 29.86 -1.46
C ASP A 71 1.03 30.88 -0.76
N GLU A 72 1.70 30.48 0.33
CA GLU A 72 2.67 31.32 1.05
C GLU A 72 4.07 31.27 0.43
N GLY A 73 4.42 30.16 -0.22
CA GLY A 73 5.76 29.91 -0.73
C GLY A 73 6.78 29.61 0.36
N THR A 74 6.35 28.92 1.41
CA THR A 74 7.14 28.56 2.59
C THR A 74 7.28 27.04 2.71
N GLY A 75 8.23 26.55 3.50
CA GLY A 75 8.44 25.11 3.66
C GLY A 75 9.55 24.73 4.63
N GLY A 76 10.51 25.63 4.89
CA GLY A 76 11.48 25.54 6.00
C GLY A 76 12.58 24.48 5.85
N GLU A 77 12.33 23.37 5.17
CA GLU A 77 13.24 22.22 5.10
C GLU A 77 14.36 22.38 4.07
N ARG A 78 15.54 21.87 4.43
CA ARG A 78 16.71 21.75 3.57
C ARG A 78 17.54 20.52 3.91
N LEU A 79 18.09 19.87 2.88
CA LEU A 79 19.13 18.86 2.99
C LEU A 79 20.36 19.33 2.21
N THR A 80 21.52 19.30 2.85
CA THR A 80 22.81 19.59 2.21
C THR A 80 23.79 18.45 2.44
N ILE A 81 24.57 18.12 1.42
CA ILE A 81 25.56 17.06 1.46
C ILE A 81 26.84 17.56 0.81
N GLU A 82 27.94 17.48 1.55
CA GLU A 82 29.28 17.74 1.05
C GLU A 82 30.06 16.42 0.92
N ALA A 83 30.31 16.01 -0.31
CA ALA A 83 30.95 14.72 -0.61
C ALA A 83 32.38 14.91 -1.12
N GLU A 84 33.34 14.26 -0.45
CA GLU A 84 34.72 14.11 -0.92
C GLU A 84 34.85 12.79 -1.68
N GLY A 85 34.61 12.83 -2.99
CA GLY A 85 34.59 11.65 -3.84
C GLY A 85 33.35 10.79 -3.58
N ARG A 86 33.46 9.75 -2.75
CA ARG A 86 32.32 8.91 -2.31
C ARG A 86 32.20 8.85 -0.80
N VAL A 87 32.89 9.74 -0.09
CA VAL A 87 32.87 9.80 1.36
C VAL A 87 32.21 11.11 1.77
N VAL A 88 31.23 11.02 2.66
CA VAL A 88 30.67 12.18 3.36
C VAL A 88 31.18 12.10 4.79
N LYS A 89 31.84 13.15 5.27
CA LYS A 89 32.38 13.19 6.63
C LYS A 89 31.27 13.35 7.66
N GLU A 90 31.51 12.88 8.88
CA GLU A 90 30.68 13.25 10.03
C GLU A 90 30.42 14.77 10.06
N GLY A 91 29.18 15.19 10.24
CA GLY A 91 28.76 16.60 10.21
C GLY A 91 28.60 17.24 8.82
N HIS A 92 28.87 16.52 7.72
CA HIS A 92 28.83 17.07 6.34
C HIS A 92 27.58 16.66 5.54
N LEU A 93 26.66 15.92 6.14
CA LEU A 93 25.29 15.76 5.69
C LEU A 93 24.40 16.40 6.75
N VAL A 94 23.73 17.48 6.36
CA VAL A 94 22.94 18.32 7.25
C VAL A 94 21.51 18.39 6.74
N TYR A 95 20.57 17.91 7.53
CA TYR A 95 19.15 18.22 7.39
C TYR A 95 18.83 19.37 8.35
N SER A 96 18.12 20.37 7.88
CA SER A 96 17.70 21.51 8.71
C SER A 96 16.28 21.92 8.39
N SER A 97 15.57 22.41 9.39
CA SER A 97 14.28 23.05 9.22
C SER A 97 14.22 24.36 9.99
N GLU A 98 13.77 25.42 9.34
CA GLU A 98 13.60 26.74 9.94
C GLU A 98 12.14 26.99 10.31
N VAL A 99 11.93 27.67 11.44
CA VAL A 99 10.60 28.13 11.88
C VAL A 99 10.20 29.37 11.10
N TRP A 100 8.93 29.45 10.71
CA TRP A 100 8.33 30.64 10.11
C TRP A 100 7.04 31.03 10.83
N ASN A 101 6.62 32.28 10.66
CA ASN A 101 5.31 32.74 11.11
C ASN A 101 4.28 32.46 10.01
N ASP A 102 3.17 31.88 10.41
CA ASP A 102 2.04 31.60 9.55
C ASP A 102 0.79 32.30 10.06
N GLU A 103 -0.04 32.82 9.15
CA GLU A 103 -1.27 33.53 9.54
C GLU A 103 -2.35 32.51 9.85
N PHE A 104 -3.12 32.72 10.91
CA PHE A 104 -4.33 31.93 11.10
C PHE A 104 -5.32 32.22 9.98
N ASP A 105 -6.07 31.21 9.53
CA ASP A 105 -7.17 31.41 8.58
C ASP A 105 -8.14 32.49 9.10
N PHE A 106 -8.41 32.46 10.41
CA PHE A 106 -9.07 33.56 11.11
C PHE A 106 -8.05 34.64 11.50
N GLY A 107 -7.70 35.51 10.55
CA GLY A 107 -6.60 36.48 10.68
C GLY A 107 -6.69 37.48 11.85
N GLU A 108 -7.83 37.63 12.55
CA GLU A 108 -7.87 38.44 13.78
C GLU A 108 -7.04 37.84 14.94
N TRP A 109 -6.72 36.54 14.87
CA TRP A 109 -5.80 35.87 15.79
C TRP A 109 -4.33 36.23 15.54
N GLY A 110 -3.98 36.72 14.36
CA GLY A 110 -2.61 37.06 13.99
C GLY A 110 -1.86 35.84 13.46
N PHE A 111 -0.74 35.48 14.09
CA PHE A 111 0.17 34.45 13.60
C PHE A 111 0.47 33.39 14.66
N TYR A 112 0.77 32.19 14.19
CA TYR A 112 1.46 31.16 14.96
C TYR A 112 2.81 30.85 14.32
N GLU A 113 3.67 30.15 15.05
CA GLU A 113 4.95 29.69 14.53
C GLU A 113 4.81 28.24 14.06
N ALA A 114 5.19 27.99 12.81
CA ALA A 114 5.15 26.67 12.19
C ALA A 114 6.57 26.17 11.88
N VAL A 115 6.72 24.84 11.88
CA VAL A 115 7.95 24.16 11.46
C VAL A 115 7.58 22.93 10.66
N ALA A 116 8.36 22.63 9.63
CA ALA A 116 8.25 21.37 8.92
C ALA A 116 9.27 20.37 9.46
N PHE A 117 8.89 19.12 9.59
CA PHE A 117 9.80 18.04 9.97
C PHE A 117 9.48 16.79 9.16
N LEU A 118 10.47 16.32 8.39
CA LEU A 118 10.38 15.13 7.54
C LEU A 118 9.14 15.14 6.62
N GLY A 119 8.92 16.25 5.91
CA GLY A 119 7.83 16.39 4.93
C GLY A 119 6.46 16.72 5.51
N LYS A 120 6.34 16.92 6.83
CA LYS A 120 5.07 17.28 7.51
C LYS A 120 5.17 18.58 8.27
N ARG A 121 4.07 19.33 8.36
CA ARG A 121 3.96 20.59 9.10
C ARG A 121 3.50 20.35 10.54
N TYR A 122 4.12 21.07 11.48
CA TYR A 122 3.84 21.05 12.91
C TYR A 122 3.77 22.47 13.46
N LEU A 123 3.11 22.62 14.61
CA LEU A 123 3.21 23.81 15.44
C LEU A 123 4.60 23.86 16.08
N ALA A 124 5.28 25.00 15.94
CA ALA A 124 6.50 25.31 16.68
C ALA A 124 6.21 26.12 17.96
N GLY A 125 5.20 26.99 17.93
CA GLY A 125 4.86 27.83 19.07
C GLY A 125 3.85 28.92 18.72
N TYR A 126 3.65 29.84 19.67
CA TYR A 126 2.87 31.05 19.47
C TYR A 126 3.70 32.27 19.90
N PRO A 127 3.74 33.33 19.09
CA PRO A 127 4.27 34.61 19.52
C PRO A 127 3.33 35.27 20.56
N GLU A 128 3.87 36.21 21.35
CA GLU A 128 3.06 36.98 22.31
C GLU A 128 1.88 37.65 21.60
N SER A 129 0.66 37.36 22.07
CA SER A 129 -0.57 37.83 21.45
C SER A 129 -1.67 38.08 22.49
N LYS A 130 -2.90 38.37 22.03
CA LYS A 130 -4.07 38.43 22.92
C LYS A 130 -4.56 37.04 23.34
N LEU A 131 -4.14 35.99 22.64
CA LEU A 131 -4.57 34.61 22.89
C LEU A 131 -3.75 33.99 24.02
N THR A 132 -2.43 34.19 23.97
CA THR A 132 -1.47 33.59 24.91
C THR A 132 -0.19 34.44 25.00
N ASP A 133 0.54 34.26 26.10
CA ASP A 133 1.93 34.71 26.20
C ASP A 133 2.80 33.93 25.20
N ALA A 134 4.01 34.40 24.89
CA ALA A 134 4.89 33.67 23.99
C ALA A 134 5.23 32.29 24.58
N VAL A 135 4.97 31.22 23.81
CA VAL A 135 5.19 29.83 24.21
C VAL A 135 5.71 29.02 23.03
N SER A 136 6.78 28.26 23.24
CA SER A 136 7.40 27.44 22.19
C SER A 136 7.28 25.97 22.51
N ALA A 137 6.43 25.26 21.76
CA ALA A 137 6.39 23.80 21.82
C ALA A 137 7.72 23.19 21.34
N LEU A 138 8.38 23.85 20.37
CA LEU A 138 9.63 23.39 19.80
C LEU A 138 10.83 23.53 20.76
N GLU A 139 10.84 24.52 21.65
CA GLU A 139 11.87 24.65 22.69
C GLU A 139 11.87 23.42 23.63
N GLU A 140 10.68 22.87 23.92
CA GLU A 140 10.50 21.61 24.65
C GLU A 140 10.67 20.36 23.76
N GLY A 141 11.03 20.55 22.49
CA GLY A 141 11.21 19.49 21.50
C GLY A 141 9.93 18.84 21.01
N GLU A 142 8.77 19.43 21.29
CA GLU A 142 7.46 18.84 21.07
C GLU A 142 6.90 19.21 19.69
N LEU A 143 6.90 18.25 18.77
CA LEU A 143 6.28 18.39 17.46
C LEU A 143 4.80 17.96 17.52
N ARG A 144 3.91 18.93 17.37
CA ARG A 144 2.45 18.77 17.45
C ARG A 144 1.81 19.09 16.10
N GLU A 145 1.08 18.13 15.55
CA GLU A 145 0.39 18.33 14.26
C GLU A 145 -0.70 19.38 14.38
N ILE A 146 -0.82 20.24 13.37
CA ILE A 146 -1.96 21.14 13.21
C ILE A 146 -3.09 20.31 12.58
N LEU A 147 -4.21 20.20 13.30
CA LEU A 147 -5.34 19.34 12.95
C LEU A 147 -6.47 20.11 12.26
N ILE A 148 -6.70 21.35 12.69
CA ILE A 148 -7.71 22.26 12.14
C ILE A 148 -7.11 23.66 12.11
N ASP A 149 -7.19 24.33 10.98
CA ASP A 149 -7.07 25.78 10.82
C ASP A 149 -8.20 26.15 9.87
N PHE A 150 -9.20 26.91 10.35
CA PHE A 150 -10.44 27.07 9.63
C PHE A 150 -11.08 28.43 9.87
N TYR A 151 -11.42 29.10 8.77
CA TYR A 151 -12.26 30.30 8.74
C TYR A 151 -13.58 30.07 8.00
N GLY A 152 -14.69 30.25 8.72
CA GLY A 152 -16.03 30.04 8.21
C GLY A 152 -17.01 29.67 9.32
N ILE A 153 -18.31 29.75 9.05
CA ILE A 153 -19.34 29.58 10.09
C ILE A 153 -19.62 28.09 10.35
N GLN A 154 -19.39 27.63 11.58
CA GLN A 154 -19.87 26.37 12.15
C GLN A 154 -20.85 26.64 13.28
N THR A 155 -22.06 26.08 13.19
CA THR A 155 -23.10 26.26 14.20
C THR A 155 -23.15 25.07 15.14
N ALA A 156 -23.00 25.31 16.45
CA ALA A 156 -23.27 24.33 17.49
C ALA A 156 -24.56 24.67 18.26
N THR A 157 -25.20 23.65 18.82
CA THR A 157 -26.37 23.78 19.67
C THR A 157 -26.23 22.92 20.92
N THR A 158 -27.17 23.05 21.86
CA THR A 158 -27.19 22.21 23.08
C THR A 158 -27.23 20.70 22.79
N ASP A 159 -27.83 20.30 21.67
CA ASP A 159 -27.95 18.89 21.28
C ASP A 159 -26.89 18.44 20.25
N ASP A 160 -26.18 19.40 19.65
CA ASP A 160 -25.27 19.16 18.52
C ASP A 160 -23.99 19.99 18.72
N PRO A 161 -22.93 19.41 19.30
CA PRO A 161 -21.72 20.14 19.66
C PRO A 161 -20.85 20.46 18.44
N LEU A 162 -19.92 21.42 18.60
CA LEU A 162 -18.84 21.60 17.63
C LEU A 162 -17.91 20.37 17.72
N LEU A 163 -17.79 19.61 16.64
CA LEU A 163 -16.92 18.44 16.56
C LEU A 163 -15.49 18.87 16.25
N LEU A 164 -14.54 18.33 16.99
CA LEU A 164 -13.12 18.57 16.85
C LEU A 164 -12.39 17.24 16.62
N ALA A 165 -11.11 17.30 16.26
CA ALA A 165 -10.27 16.12 16.07
C ALA A 165 -9.90 15.46 17.42
N ASP A 166 -9.34 14.25 17.36
CA ASP A 166 -8.83 13.48 18.53
C ASP A 166 -9.85 13.28 19.67
N GLY A 167 -11.12 13.11 19.30
CA GLY A 167 -12.21 12.82 20.23
C GLY A 167 -12.69 14.04 21.04
N TYR A 168 -12.23 15.24 20.69
CA TYR A 168 -12.66 16.49 21.28
C TYR A 168 -14.02 16.95 20.73
N ARG A 169 -14.79 17.65 21.57
CA ARG A 169 -15.98 18.40 21.15
C ARG A 169 -16.27 19.54 22.12
N LEU A 170 -16.83 20.64 21.61
CA LEU A 170 -17.34 21.74 22.44
C LEU A 170 -18.88 21.65 22.53
N GLU A 171 -19.38 21.31 23.71
CA GLU A 171 -20.80 21.30 24.02
C GLU A 171 -21.29 22.68 24.45
N VAL A 172 -22.45 23.09 23.92
CA VAL A 172 -23.11 24.34 24.30
C VAL A 172 -24.03 24.10 25.50
N ALA A 173 -23.55 24.40 26.69
CA ALA A 173 -24.35 24.28 27.92
C ALA A 173 -25.47 25.32 28.02
N GLY A 174 -25.32 26.46 27.35
CA GLY A 174 -26.33 27.52 27.30
C GLY A 174 -25.77 28.86 26.89
N ALA A 175 -26.65 29.81 26.56
CA ALA A 175 -26.31 31.20 26.28
C ALA A 175 -27.07 32.15 27.22
N SER A 176 -26.51 33.34 27.45
CA SER A 176 -27.23 34.39 28.19
C SER A 176 -28.45 34.86 27.40
N SER A 177 -29.46 35.39 28.12
CA SER A 177 -30.70 35.85 27.50
C SER A 177 -30.53 36.99 26.48
N ASP A 178 -29.42 37.73 26.56
CA ASP A 178 -29.03 38.77 25.61
C ASP A 178 -28.08 38.27 24.50
N GLY A 179 -27.73 36.98 24.50
CA GLY A 179 -26.83 36.37 23.51
C GLY A 179 -25.36 36.80 23.63
N ARG A 180 -24.98 37.51 24.71
CA ARG A 180 -23.63 38.08 24.84
C ARG A 180 -22.62 37.18 25.53
N LYS A 181 -23.07 36.08 26.12
CA LYS A 181 -22.21 35.09 26.81
C LYS A 181 -22.69 33.69 26.50
N VAL A 182 -21.74 32.78 26.34
CA VAL A 182 -21.96 31.37 26.09
C VAL A 182 -21.21 30.57 27.14
N ASN A 183 -21.85 29.53 27.68
CA ASN A 183 -21.19 28.55 28.53
C ASN A 183 -20.84 27.33 27.68
N LEU A 184 -19.53 27.10 27.47
CA LEU A 184 -18.99 26.00 26.68
C LEU A 184 -18.37 24.95 27.60
N ILE A 185 -18.53 23.68 27.23
CA ILE A 185 -17.91 22.55 27.90
C ILE A 185 -17.08 21.79 26.87
N CYS A 186 -15.77 21.74 27.07
CA CYS A 186 -14.90 20.90 26.27
C CYS A 186 -14.87 19.49 26.83
N LYS A 187 -15.11 18.50 25.97
CA LYS A 187 -15.00 17.09 26.33
C LYS A 187 -14.06 16.36 25.40
N LYS A 188 -13.23 15.48 25.96
CA LYS A 188 -12.44 14.48 25.22
C LYS A 188 -13.01 13.10 25.50
N ASN A 189 -13.41 12.35 24.48
CA ASN A 189 -13.96 11.00 24.61
C ASN A 189 -15.13 10.90 25.61
N GLY A 190 -15.95 11.96 25.66
CA GLY A 190 -17.11 12.06 26.56
C GLY A 190 -16.81 12.51 28.00
N ILE A 191 -15.54 12.72 28.35
CA ILE A 191 -15.10 13.21 29.66
C ILE A 191 -14.88 14.73 29.58
N GLU A 192 -15.46 15.48 30.52
CA GLU A 192 -15.22 16.93 30.64
C GLU A 192 -13.77 17.22 31.04
N VAL A 193 -13.08 17.99 30.20
CA VAL A 193 -11.68 18.39 30.40
C VAL A 193 -11.56 19.88 30.70
N ASP A 194 -12.49 20.70 30.22
CA ASP A 194 -12.54 22.14 30.53
C ASP A 194 -13.96 22.73 30.38
N ARG A 195 -14.18 23.89 31.00
CA ARG A 195 -15.42 24.66 30.96
C ARG A 195 -15.14 26.15 31.08
N ALA A 196 -15.66 26.94 30.14
CA ALA A 196 -15.54 28.39 30.17
C ALA A 196 -16.83 29.12 29.81
N VAL A 197 -16.97 30.35 30.33
CA VAL A 197 -17.99 31.31 29.89
C VAL A 197 -17.33 32.34 28.98
N VAL A 198 -17.62 32.25 27.68
CA VAL A 198 -17.02 33.07 26.62
C VAL A 198 -17.98 34.19 26.22
N ARG A 199 -17.47 35.40 25.98
CA ARG A 199 -18.31 36.50 25.50
C ARG A 199 -18.41 36.47 23.98
N LEU A 200 -19.48 37.05 23.46
CA LEU A 200 -19.62 37.28 22.04
C LEU A 200 -18.46 38.17 21.53
N GLY A 201 -17.75 37.69 20.50
CA GLY A 201 -16.54 38.31 19.94
C GLY A 201 -15.24 37.93 20.65
N ASP A 202 -15.30 37.08 21.69
CA ASP A 202 -14.10 36.52 22.34
C ASP A 202 -13.86 35.08 21.84
N THR A 203 -12.67 34.57 22.10
CA THR A 203 -12.25 33.21 21.74
C THR A 203 -12.27 32.30 22.96
N TYR A 204 -12.84 31.11 22.80
CA TYR A 204 -12.61 30.00 23.71
C TYR A 204 -11.20 29.47 23.49
N VAL A 205 -10.42 29.34 24.57
CA VAL A 205 -9.04 28.81 24.54
C VAL A 205 -8.98 27.66 25.52
N TYR A 206 -8.51 26.50 25.05
CA TYR A 206 -8.17 25.36 25.90
C TYR A 206 -6.67 25.07 25.78
N GLU A 207 -6.01 24.99 26.92
CA GLU A 207 -4.56 24.88 27.08
C GLU A 207 -4.18 23.54 27.72
N VAL A 208 -2.99 23.04 27.42
CA VAL A 208 -2.44 21.80 28.00
C VAL A 208 -0.97 21.96 28.37
N GLY A 209 -0.49 21.08 29.24
CA GLY A 209 0.90 21.09 29.71
C GLY A 209 1.13 22.10 30.83
N ASP A 210 2.36 22.18 31.31
CA ASP A 210 2.75 23.12 32.37
C ASP A 210 3.02 24.53 31.84
N ASP A 211 3.18 24.68 30.52
CA ASP A 211 3.46 25.95 29.83
C ASP A 211 2.19 26.61 29.27
N ASP A 212 1.01 26.14 29.67
CA ASP A 212 -0.30 26.65 29.23
C ASP A 212 -0.42 26.76 27.69
N LEU A 213 0.08 25.75 26.96
CA LEU A 213 0.10 25.76 25.49
C LEU A 213 -1.33 25.68 24.93
N PRO A 214 -1.80 26.68 24.15
CA PRO A 214 -3.13 26.62 23.52
C PRO A 214 -3.20 25.51 22.49
N VAL A 215 -4.21 24.63 22.62
CA VAL A 215 -4.43 23.52 21.66
C VAL A 215 -5.79 23.53 20.98
N ILE A 216 -6.77 24.28 21.51
CA ILE A 216 -8.05 24.53 20.84
C ILE A 216 -8.39 26.02 20.97
N LEU A 217 -8.63 26.66 19.83
CA LEU A 217 -9.18 28.01 19.72
C LEU A 217 -10.52 27.97 19.00
N ALA A 218 -11.56 28.59 19.56
CA ALA A 218 -12.85 28.72 18.89
C ALA A 218 -13.45 30.10 19.11
N HIS A 219 -13.51 30.93 18.06
CA HIS A 219 -14.03 32.30 18.14
C HIS A 219 -15.57 32.30 18.06
N VAL A 220 -16.24 32.98 19.00
CA VAL A 220 -17.70 33.02 19.10
C VAL A 220 -18.25 34.25 18.39
N SER A 221 -18.85 34.07 17.22
CA SER A 221 -19.33 35.17 16.37
C SER A 221 -20.81 35.52 16.56
N ALA A 222 -21.62 34.53 16.95
CA ALA A 222 -23.02 34.73 17.30
C ALA A 222 -23.46 33.75 18.40
N ALA A 223 -24.39 34.19 19.25
CA ALA A 223 -25.05 33.30 20.19
C ALA A 223 -26.48 33.75 20.49
N MET A 224 -27.36 32.77 20.70
CA MET A 224 -28.74 33.00 21.06
C MET A 224 -29.23 31.93 22.03
N GLN A 225 -29.90 32.35 23.10
CA GLN A 225 -30.68 31.46 23.93
C GLN A 225 -32.09 31.30 23.34
N GLY A 226 -32.35 30.15 22.72
CA GLY A 226 -33.68 29.76 22.27
C GLY A 226 -34.56 29.24 23.42
N VAL A 227 -35.82 28.91 23.08
CA VAL A 227 -36.81 28.39 24.06
C VAL A 227 -36.39 27.01 24.59
N GLU A 228 -35.84 26.16 23.73
CA GLU A 228 -35.47 24.77 24.08
C GLU A 228 -33.96 24.56 24.11
N LYS A 229 -33.20 25.25 23.26
CA LYS A 229 -31.75 25.10 23.14
C LYS A 229 -31.03 26.41 22.90
N ALA A 230 -29.77 26.46 23.30
CA ALA A 230 -28.86 27.51 22.87
C ALA A 230 -28.28 27.18 21.49
N ILE A 231 -28.00 28.22 20.71
CA ILE A 231 -27.37 28.16 19.38
C ILE A 231 -26.16 29.10 19.42
N VAL A 232 -25.02 28.63 18.94
CA VAL A 232 -23.75 29.37 18.94
C VAL A 232 -23.10 29.16 17.58
N ASP A 233 -22.71 30.25 16.94
CA ASP A 233 -21.92 30.22 15.72
C ASP A 233 -20.45 30.49 16.07
N PHE A 234 -19.58 29.66 15.53
CA PHE A 234 -18.13 29.82 15.52
C PHE A 234 -17.70 30.16 14.10
N ASP A 235 -16.98 31.25 13.89
CA ASP A 235 -16.47 31.62 12.55
C ASP A 235 -14.95 31.42 12.39
N GLY A 236 -14.26 31.02 13.46
CA GLY A 236 -12.86 30.63 13.45
C GLY A 236 -12.63 29.44 14.39
N VAL A 237 -11.96 28.39 13.91
CA VAL A 237 -11.58 27.20 14.71
C VAL A 237 -10.14 26.83 14.38
N PHE A 238 -9.30 26.73 15.41
CA PHE A 238 -7.94 26.21 15.30
C PHE A 238 -7.73 25.08 16.32
N GLN A 239 -7.07 24.00 15.90
CA GLN A 239 -6.76 22.88 16.76
C GLN A 239 -5.39 22.29 16.41
N VAL A 240 -4.59 22.03 17.44
CA VAL A 240 -3.37 21.22 17.35
C VAL A 240 -3.50 19.97 18.20
N ARG A 241 -2.67 18.97 17.92
CA ARG A 241 -2.63 17.73 18.69
C ARG A 241 -2.24 18.01 20.15
N ASP A 242 -3.05 17.52 21.08
CA ASP A 242 -2.88 17.78 22.52
C ASP A 242 -1.75 16.96 23.15
N LEU A 243 -1.33 15.88 22.50
CA LEU A 243 -0.10 15.15 22.80
C LEU A 243 0.90 15.31 21.65
N PRO A 244 2.21 15.47 21.92
CA PRO A 244 3.19 15.57 20.85
C PRO A 244 3.26 14.27 20.06
N THR A 245 3.34 14.39 18.73
CA THR A 245 3.55 13.25 17.83
C THR A 245 4.97 12.71 18.00
N LEU A 246 5.92 13.62 18.22
CA LEU A 246 7.33 13.32 18.45
C LEU A 246 7.88 14.31 19.49
N LYS A 247 8.76 13.83 20.36
CA LYS A 247 9.57 14.65 21.26
C LYS A 247 11.04 14.46 20.92
N LEU A 248 11.76 15.56 20.68
CA LEU A 248 13.17 15.60 20.31
C LEU A 248 14.01 16.19 21.44
N GLU A 249 15.20 15.66 21.66
CA GLU A 249 16.21 16.23 22.53
C GLU A 249 17.53 16.44 21.77
N GLU A 250 18.28 17.48 22.12
CA GLU A 250 19.61 17.70 21.54
C GLU A 250 20.54 16.51 21.90
N GLY A 251 21.21 15.96 20.89
CA GLY A 251 22.01 14.74 21.01
C GLY A 251 21.24 13.44 20.73
N ASP A 252 19.93 13.50 20.46
CA ASP A 252 19.17 12.32 20.03
C ASP A 252 19.73 11.74 18.73
N LEU A 253 20.05 10.45 18.74
CA LEU A 253 20.44 9.71 17.54
C LEU A 253 19.21 9.03 16.93
N ILE A 254 18.76 9.54 15.80
CA ILE A 254 17.65 9.02 15.01
C ILE A 254 18.21 8.38 13.74
N GLU A 255 18.33 7.06 13.75
CA GLU A 255 18.99 6.25 12.72
C GLU A 255 20.47 6.65 12.48
N LEU A 256 20.77 7.35 11.38
CA LEU A 256 22.13 7.82 11.06
C LEU A 256 22.37 9.27 11.48
N MET A 257 21.31 10.00 11.82
CA MET A 257 21.33 11.43 12.07
C MET A 257 21.26 11.71 13.56
N GLU A 258 22.04 12.66 14.03
CA GLU A 258 22.01 13.18 15.40
C GLU A 258 21.38 14.58 15.40
N VAL A 259 20.53 14.87 16.38
CA VAL A 259 19.96 16.21 16.59
C VAL A 259 21.05 17.13 17.13
N ALA A 260 21.74 17.84 16.22
CA ALA A 260 22.85 18.73 16.52
C ALA A 260 22.41 20.12 17.00
N THR A 261 21.18 20.55 16.70
CA THR A 261 20.60 21.78 17.26
C THR A 261 19.09 21.66 17.34
N LEU A 262 18.54 22.01 18.50
CA LEU A 262 17.11 22.21 18.73
C LEU A 262 16.93 23.57 19.40
N SER A 263 16.06 24.42 18.84
CA SER A 263 15.78 25.76 19.36
C SER A 263 14.42 26.24 18.88
N GLU A 264 13.88 27.31 19.49
CA GLU A 264 12.64 27.98 19.07
C GLU A 264 12.65 28.41 17.57
N ARG A 265 13.82 28.47 16.92
CA ARG A 265 13.97 28.98 15.55
C ARG A 265 14.24 27.90 14.50
N ARG A 266 14.75 26.74 14.89
CA ARG A 266 15.22 25.72 13.95
C ARG A 266 15.50 24.37 14.59
N ILE A 267 15.45 23.34 13.75
CA ILE A 267 15.93 21.99 13.98
C ILE A 267 17.10 21.72 13.04
N VAL A 268 18.20 21.14 13.53
CA VAL A 268 19.35 20.71 12.71
C VAL A 268 19.74 19.29 13.08
N LEU A 269 19.78 18.43 12.08
CA LEU A 269 20.25 17.05 12.18
C LEU A 269 21.53 16.90 11.34
N GLU A 270 22.53 16.23 11.88
CA GLU A 270 23.81 15.96 11.22
C GLU A 270 24.12 14.46 11.21
N ASN A 271 24.83 13.97 10.19
CA ASN A 271 25.25 12.56 10.21
C ASN A 271 26.28 12.31 11.32
N SER A 272 25.98 11.36 12.19
CA SER A 272 26.79 11.00 13.38
C SER A 272 28.12 10.30 13.09
N LYS A 273 28.40 9.97 11.83
CA LYS A 273 29.63 9.27 11.40
C LYS A 273 29.89 9.44 9.91
N ASP A 274 31.12 9.18 9.48
CA ASP A 274 31.50 9.07 8.07
C ASP A 274 30.59 8.08 7.31
N LEU A 275 30.07 8.51 6.17
CA LEU A 275 29.25 7.72 5.25
C LEU A 275 30.01 7.44 3.95
N VAL A 276 29.88 6.23 3.42
CA VAL A 276 30.46 5.85 2.12
C VAL A 276 29.33 5.60 1.12
N LEU A 277 29.25 6.44 0.09
CA LEU A 277 28.29 6.38 -1.01
C LEU A 277 28.70 5.30 -2.03
N ARG A 278 28.51 4.04 -1.61
CA ARG A 278 28.73 2.86 -2.46
C ARG A 278 27.73 2.87 -3.64
N ARG A 279 28.16 2.36 -4.79
CA ARG A 279 27.28 2.17 -5.96
C ARG A 279 26.16 1.21 -5.60
N ASP A 280 25.00 1.43 -6.20
CA ASP A 280 23.82 0.58 -6.04
C ASP A 280 23.48 0.38 -4.55
N ASN A 281 23.31 1.51 -3.86
CA ASN A 281 23.10 1.50 -2.43
C ASN A 281 22.02 2.49 -2.02
N THR A 282 21.22 2.07 -1.04
CA THR A 282 20.26 2.91 -0.35
C THR A 282 20.72 3.12 1.08
N ILE A 283 20.73 4.37 1.53
CA ILE A 283 21.16 4.75 2.87
C ILE A 283 19.99 5.44 3.55
N SER A 284 19.33 4.79 4.50
CA SER A 284 18.34 5.44 5.36
C SER A 284 19.04 6.49 6.21
N LEU A 285 18.54 7.73 6.18
CA LEU A 285 19.12 8.83 6.93
C LEU A 285 18.39 8.98 8.26
N VAL A 286 17.11 9.34 8.19
CA VAL A 286 16.25 9.59 9.33
C VAL A 286 14.79 9.39 8.91
N GLY A 287 14.07 8.52 9.63
CA GLY A 287 12.69 8.17 9.34
C GLY A 287 12.49 7.76 7.87
N ASN A 288 11.59 8.44 7.18
CA ASN A 288 11.26 8.11 5.79
C ASN A 288 12.19 8.78 4.75
N LEU A 289 13.26 9.46 5.17
CA LEU A 289 14.25 10.09 4.28
C LEU A 289 15.47 9.18 4.06
N MET A 290 15.82 8.94 2.80
CA MET A 290 16.96 8.11 2.41
C MET A 290 17.78 8.75 1.28
N LEU A 291 19.00 8.27 1.07
CA LEU A 291 19.80 8.54 -0.13
C LEU A 291 19.87 7.32 -1.03
N ARG A 292 19.64 7.51 -2.32
CA ARG A 292 19.89 6.51 -3.36
C ARG A 292 21.16 6.86 -4.10
N VAL A 293 22.09 5.92 -4.19
CA VAL A 293 23.36 6.06 -4.92
C VAL A 293 23.31 5.17 -6.16
N ARG A 294 23.38 5.79 -7.33
CA ARG A 294 23.23 5.11 -8.63
C ARG A 294 24.37 4.12 -8.89
N ASN A 295 24.10 3.12 -9.71
CA ASN A 295 25.09 2.13 -10.14
C ASN A 295 26.00 2.65 -11.27
N THR A 296 26.67 3.79 -11.05
CA THR A 296 27.51 4.43 -12.08
C THR A 296 28.96 4.59 -11.62
N PRO A 297 29.94 4.66 -12.56
CA PRO A 297 31.34 4.83 -12.19
C PRO A 297 31.62 6.09 -11.37
N HIS A 298 31.05 7.20 -11.83
CA HIS A 298 31.06 8.49 -11.17
C HIS A 298 30.03 8.51 -10.03
N LEU A 299 30.21 9.38 -9.04
CA LEU A 299 29.20 9.52 -8.00
C LEU A 299 27.98 10.19 -8.64
N ILE A 300 26.82 9.55 -8.57
CA ILE A 300 25.52 10.19 -8.80
C ILE A 300 24.59 9.67 -7.71
N TYR A 301 23.92 10.56 -7.01
CA TYR A 301 23.02 10.22 -5.92
C TYR A 301 21.90 11.24 -5.80
N TYR A 302 20.86 10.89 -5.06
CA TYR A 302 19.72 11.77 -4.81
C TYR A 302 19.02 11.40 -3.50
N PRO A 303 18.38 12.36 -2.82
CA PRO A 303 17.48 12.06 -1.72
C PRO A 303 16.18 11.49 -2.25
N GLN A 304 15.59 10.61 -1.46
CA GLN A 304 14.29 10.03 -1.70
C GLN A 304 13.54 9.99 -0.38
N GLY A 305 12.29 10.39 -0.39
CA GLY A 305 11.41 10.32 0.76
C GLY A 305 10.25 9.37 0.49
N ALA A 306 9.80 8.66 1.52
CA ALA A 306 8.63 7.81 1.45
C ALA A 306 7.42 8.47 2.13
N ILE A 307 6.29 8.55 1.43
CA ILE A 307 5.01 8.93 2.02
C ILE A 307 4.26 7.64 2.33
N THR A 308 3.96 7.45 3.62
CA THR A 308 3.30 6.25 4.16
C THR A 308 1.94 6.60 4.78
N ASP A 309 1.45 7.81 4.59
CA ASP A 309 0.13 8.19 5.08
C ASP A 309 -0.94 7.60 4.16
N TYR A 310 -1.93 6.93 4.75
CA TYR A 310 -3.00 6.29 3.99
C TYR A 310 -3.85 7.30 3.21
N GLY A 311 -4.18 6.95 1.96
CA GLY A 311 -5.08 7.70 1.10
C GLY A 311 -4.40 8.31 -0.12
N VAL A 312 -5.06 9.30 -0.73
CA VAL A 312 -4.53 9.99 -1.91
C VAL A 312 -3.43 10.96 -1.48
N GLN A 313 -2.24 10.78 -2.05
CA GLN A 313 -1.05 11.59 -1.81
C GLN A 313 -0.64 12.32 -3.09
N GLU A 314 -0.30 13.59 -2.93
CA GLU A 314 0.21 14.40 -4.03
C GLU A 314 1.71 14.19 -4.21
N ILE A 315 2.11 13.78 -5.41
CA ILE A 315 3.50 13.62 -5.80
C ILE A 315 3.85 14.78 -6.71
N ARG A 316 4.46 15.83 -6.14
CA ARG A 316 4.83 17.05 -6.87
C ARG A 316 6.27 17.05 -7.36
N GLY A 317 6.51 17.82 -8.41
CA GLY A 317 7.85 18.20 -8.87
C GLY A 317 8.35 19.48 -8.20
N PRO A 318 9.51 20.00 -8.65
CA PRO A 318 10.00 21.29 -8.21
C PRO A 318 9.05 22.43 -8.53
N VAL A 319 9.08 23.46 -7.68
CA VAL A 319 8.29 24.67 -7.80
C VAL A 319 9.00 25.66 -8.72
N TYR A 320 8.24 26.29 -9.61
CA TYR A 320 8.71 27.35 -10.48
C TYR A 320 7.79 28.56 -10.39
N GLY A 321 8.29 29.70 -10.80
CA GLY A 321 7.54 30.95 -10.83
C GLY A 321 7.88 31.83 -12.01
N GLU A 322 7.42 33.07 -11.98
CA GLU A 322 7.63 34.04 -13.08
C GLU A 322 9.10 34.39 -13.35
N SER A 323 9.96 34.26 -12.33
CA SER A 323 11.38 34.63 -12.39
C SER A 323 12.32 33.44 -12.62
N SER A 324 11.80 32.22 -12.68
CA SER A 324 12.59 31.00 -12.81
C SER A 324 13.38 30.98 -14.13
N GLN A 325 14.65 30.56 -14.04
CA GLN A 325 15.55 30.43 -15.18
C GLN A 325 16.18 29.04 -15.19
N VAL A 326 15.48 28.09 -15.81
CA VAL A 326 15.93 26.69 -15.89
C VAL A 326 16.73 26.50 -17.17
N PRO A 327 18.01 26.11 -17.10
CA PRO A 327 18.83 25.90 -18.29
C PRO A 327 18.29 24.72 -19.12
N ILE A 328 18.25 24.89 -20.44
CA ILE A 328 17.92 23.86 -21.40
C ILE A 328 19.16 23.59 -22.25
N SER A 329 19.44 22.31 -22.47
CA SER A 329 20.51 21.83 -23.34
C SER A 329 19.96 20.90 -24.41
N THR A 330 20.68 20.75 -25.53
CA THR A 330 20.40 19.69 -26.50
C THR A 330 20.73 18.32 -25.93
N ALA A 331 20.32 17.25 -26.63
CA ALA A 331 20.75 15.88 -26.31
C ALA A 331 22.29 15.69 -26.32
N ALA A 332 23.03 16.54 -27.03
CA ALA A 332 24.50 16.54 -27.02
C ALA A 332 25.10 17.35 -25.84
N GLY A 333 24.27 17.87 -24.93
CA GLY A 333 24.67 18.67 -23.79
C GLY A 333 24.96 20.15 -24.11
N GLU A 334 24.75 20.59 -25.35
CA GLU A 334 24.98 21.99 -25.72
C GLU A 334 23.88 22.90 -25.16
N PHE A 335 24.26 23.91 -24.38
CA PHE A 335 23.33 24.90 -23.85
C PHE A 335 22.61 25.68 -24.97
N VAL A 336 21.27 25.73 -24.91
CA VAL A 336 20.43 26.40 -25.92
C VAL A 336 19.62 27.58 -25.38
N GLY A 337 19.50 27.71 -24.06
CA GLY A 337 18.83 28.85 -23.43
C GLY A 337 18.19 28.48 -22.10
N TYR A 338 17.25 29.33 -21.67
CA TYR A 338 16.47 29.10 -20.46
C TYR A 338 15.00 28.87 -20.79
N ALA A 339 14.37 28.00 -20.00
CA ALA A 339 12.93 27.87 -19.82
C ALA A 339 12.53 28.42 -18.45
N GLN A 340 11.23 28.61 -18.27
CA GLN A 340 10.68 29.00 -16.98
C GLN A 340 10.51 27.79 -16.06
N ALA A 341 10.10 26.64 -16.60
CA ALA A 341 9.98 25.40 -15.84
C ALA A 341 10.42 24.20 -16.68
N ARG A 342 11.02 23.20 -16.03
CA ARG A 342 11.34 21.89 -16.62
C ARG A 342 11.24 20.81 -15.57
N TRP A 343 10.40 19.83 -15.84
CA TRP A 343 10.31 18.59 -15.08
C TRP A 343 10.79 17.44 -15.94
N ASN A 344 11.55 16.54 -15.36
CA ASN A 344 11.99 15.30 -15.99
C ASN A 344 12.07 14.16 -14.97
N ASP A 345 12.35 12.97 -15.47
CA ASP A 345 12.61 11.75 -14.70
C ASP A 345 13.77 11.85 -13.70
N GLU A 346 14.54 12.94 -13.70
CA GLU A 346 15.60 13.20 -12.72
C GLU A 346 15.10 14.01 -11.52
N ASN A 347 14.10 14.89 -11.70
CA ASN A 347 13.65 15.82 -10.66
C ASN A 347 12.16 15.70 -10.28
N PHE A 348 11.36 14.97 -11.04
CA PHE A 348 9.94 14.74 -10.78
C PHE A 348 9.66 13.24 -10.68
N ALA A 349 9.13 12.80 -9.54
CA ALA A 349 8.80 11.39 -9.30
C ALA A 349 7.48 10.94 -9.96
N GLY A 350 6.68 11.88 -10.48
CA GLY A 350 5.52 11.53 -11.29
C GLY A 350 5.87 10.97 -12.66
N PHE A 351 7.11 11.17 -13.13
CA PHE A 351 7.64 10.49 -14.31
C PHE A 351 8.36 9.21 -13.93
N TYR A 352 8.21 8.20 -14.80
CA TYR A 352 8.81 6.90 -14.56
C TYR A 352 10.33 7.01 -14.59
N PHE A 353 10.98 6.33 -13.66
CA PHE A 353 12.43 6.22 -13.60
C PHE A 353 12.83 4.89 -12.98
N ASP A 354 13.69 4.15 -13.68
CA ASP A 354 14.33 2.93 -13.20
C ASP A 354 15.83 3.03 -13.49
N ASP A 355 16.65 3.09 -12.44
CA ASP A 355 18.10 3.22 -12.59
C ASP A 355 18.76 1.92 -13.10
N ASP A 356 18.22 0.77 -12.70
CA ASP A 356 18.79 -0.54 -12.99
C ASP A 356 18.59 -0.87 -14.47
N LYS A 357 17.37 -0.67 -14.96
CA LYS A 357 17.02 -0.82 -16.38
C LYS A 357 17.41 0.39 -17.23
N LYS A 358 17.82 1.50 -16.61
CA LYS A 358 18.14 2.80 -17.26
C LYS A 358 16.98 3.33 -18.10
N ILE A 359 15.77 3.15 -17.60
CA ILE A 359 14.52 3.58 -18.24
C ILE A 359 14.06 4.91 -17.62
N GLY A 360 13.57 5.82 -18.45
CA GLY A 360 13.08 7.14 -18.02
C GLY A 360 12.87 8.08 -19.21
N SER A 361 13.39 9.32 -19.11
CA SER A 361 13.44 10.35 -20.15
C SER A 361 12.17 11.15 -20.49
N GLU A 362 11.09 10.99 -19.74
CA GLU A 362 9.97 11.91 -19.87
C GLU A 362 10.41 13.32 -19.50
N THR A 363 10.03 14.32 -20.29
CA THR A 363 10.35 15.72 -19.99
C THR A 363 9.18 16.61 -20.35
N PHE A 364 8.75 17.43 -19.40
CA PHE A 364 7.77 18.50 -19.62
C PHE A 364 8.42 19.86 -19.39
N ILE A 365 8.27 20.77 -20.34
CA ILE A 365 8.90 22.10 -20.32
C ILE A 365 7.84 23.16 -20.54
N ILE A 366 7.87 24.21 -19.72
CA ILE A 366 7.20 25.48 -20.01
C ILE A 366 8.29 26.49 -20.35
N HIS A 367 8.36 26.90 -21.61
CA HIS A 367 9.44 27.79 -22.05
C HIS A 367 9.30 29.18 -21.47
N ARG A 368 8.07 29.71 -21.43
CA ARG A 368 7.77 31.06 -20.95
C ARG A 368 6.27 31.25 -20.72
N THR A 369 5.93 32.00 -19.68
CA THR A 369 4.61 32.56 -19.44
C THR A 369 4.58 34.06 -19.75
N ASP A 370 3.43 34.55 -20.20
CA ASP A 370 3.10 35.97 -20.32
C ASP A 370 2.08 36.29 -19.23
N GLY A 371 2.59 36.77 -18.09
CA GLY A 371 1.86 36.73 -16.82
C GLY A 371 1.49 35.29 -16.46
N ARG A 372 0.20 35.05 -16.27
CA ARG A 372 -0.38 33.73 -15.95
C ARG A 372 -0.79 32.91 -17.17
N ASN A 373 -0.29 33.24 -18.36
CA ASN A 373 -0.67 32.54 -19.59
C ASN A 373 0.53 31.87 -20.26
N ILE A 374 0.45 30.55 -20.45
CA ILE A 374 1.31 29.83 -21.38
C ILE A 374 0.73 30.05 -22.78
N LYS A 375 1.45 30.77 -23.64
CA LYS A 375 1.01 31.04 -25.01
C LYS A 375 1.14 29.80 -25.89
N THR A 376 0.54 29.81 -27.07
CA THR A 376 0.80 28.77 -28.07
C THR A 376 2.28 28.75 -28.48
N ILE A 377 2.74 27.61 -28.98
CA ILE A 377 4.14 27.42 -29.35
C ILE A 377 4.66 28.49 -30.32
N ARG A 378 5.88 28.95 -30.06
CA ARG A 378 6.67 29.77 -30.98
C ARG A 378 8.11 29.32 -30.95
N SER A 379 8.74 29.18 -32.12
CA SER A 379 10.16 28.87 -32.26
C SER A 379 10.95 30.09 -32.75
N ASP A 380 12.20 30.21 -32.33
CA ASP A 380 13.19 31.14 -32.90
C ASP A 380 14.08 30.47 -33.98
N GLY A 381 13.76 29.22 -34.35
CA GLY A 381 14.50 28.39 -35.29
C GLY A 381 15.56 27.48 -34.66
N LYS A 382 15.95 27.71 -33.40
CA LYS A 382 16.83 26.81 -32.64
C LYS A 382 16.08 26.01 -31.59
N ARG A 383 15.11 26.64 -30.93
CA ARG A 383 14.29 26.01 -29.88
C ARG A 383 12.88 26.60 -29.87
N LEU A 384 12.01 26.00 -29.07
CA LEU A 384 10.81 26.69 -28.63
C LEU A 384 11.18 27.77 -27.59
N VAL A 385 10.52 28.91 -27.72
CA VAL A 385 10.71 30.11 -26.89
C VAL A 385 9.40 30.56 -26.24
N ASP A 386 8.26 30.04 -26.70
CA ASP A 386 6.95 30.11 -26.07
C ASP A 386 6.27 28.75 -26.16
N GLY A 387 5.29 28.54 -25.29
CA GLY A 387 4.54 27.30 -25.20
C GLY A 387 5.12 26.32 -24.21
N ALA A 388 4.44 25.18 -24.15
CA ALA A 388 4.84 24.00 -23.42
C ALA A 388 5.05 22.83 -24.37
N GLU A 389 6.02 21.98 -24.05
CA GLU A 389 6.31 20.75 -24.76
C GLU A 389 6.41 19.58 -23.78
N TYR A 390 5.93 18.42 -24.20
CA TYR A 390 6.09 17.15 -23.51
C TYR A 390 6.76 16.15 -24.45
N ILE A 391 7.84 15.54 -23.98
CA ILE A 391 8.76 14.76 -24.80
C ILE A 391 8.97 13.41 -24.12
N CYS A 392 8.87 12.34 -24.90
CA CYS A 392 9.11 10.97 -24.47
C CYS A 392 10.01 10.29 -25.49
N PHE A 393 11.04 9.56 -25.03
CA PHE A 393 11.96 8.87 -25.93
C PHE A 393 11.81 7.34 -25.88
N VAL A 394 12.03 6.71 -27.04
CA VAL A 394 12.16 5.25 -27.13
C VAL A 394 13.51 4.81 -26.54
N HIS A 395 13.48 3.78 -25.70
CA HIS A 395 14.64 3.15 -25.09
C HIS A 395 14.76 1.70 -25.52
N GLU A 396 16.00 1.23 -25.63
CA GLU A 396 16.33 -0.19 -25.75
C GLU A 396 16.59 -0.76 -24.35
N VAL A 397 15.86 -1.79 -23.98
CA VAL A 397 15.91 -2.44 -22.67
C VAL A 397 16.33 -3.89 -22.85
N ASP A 398 17.26 -4.35 -22.02
CA ASP A 398 17.69 -5.75 -22.01
C ASP A 398 16.52 -6.63 -21.53
N PHE A 399 16.25 -7.75 -22.23
CA PHE A 399 15.38 -8.79 -21.68
C PHE A 399 16.01 -9.36 -20.41
N GLU A 400 15.21 -9.82 -19.45
CA GLU A 400 15.77 -10.52 -18.29
C GLU A 400 16.55 -11.77 -18.73
N PHE A 401 16.07 -12.47 -19.76
CA PHE A 401 16.84 -13.52 -20.41
C PHE A 401 17.86 -12.92 -21.41
N ASP A 402 19.06 -12.60 -20.89
CA ASP A 402 20.18 -11.95 -21.59
C ASP A 402 20.39 -12.39 -23.08
N PRO A 403 20.31 -13.70 -23.45
CA PRO A 403 20.54 -14.12 -24.84
C PRO A 403 19.58 -13.51 -25.86
N TRP A 404 18.38 -13.07 -25.46
CA TRP A 404 17.41 -12.44 -26.37
C TRP A 404 17.77 -11.01 -26.75
N GLY A 405 18.80 -10.41 -26.14
CA GLY A 405 19.23 -9.06 -26.48
C GLY A 405 18.29 -8.01 -25.90
N ARG A 406 17.70 -7.14 -26.74
CA ARG A 406 16.89 -6.00 -26.28
C ARG A 406 15.55 -5.86 -26.99
N TYR A 407 14.62 -5.24 -26.30
CA TYR A 407 13.34 -4.77 -26.85
C TYR A 407 13.16 -3.27 -26.57
N GLN A 408 12.19 -2.66 -27.25
CA GLN A 408 11.97 -1.23 -27.19
C GLN A 408 10.81 -0.88 -26.24
N VAL A 409 11.03 0.13 -25.40
CA VAL A 409 10.00 0.72 -24.54
C VAL A 409 9.96 2.23 -24.68
N LEU A 410 8.90 2.84 -24.16
CA LEU A 410 8.71 4.28 -24.05
C LEU A 410 8.13 4.58 -22.66
N CYS A 411 8.68 5.56 -21.95
CA CYS A 411 8.00 6.15 -20.79
C CYS A 411 7.00 7.19 -21.26
N PHE A 412 5.72 7.03 -20.90
CA PHE A 412 4.66 7.94 -21.29
C PHE A 412 3.61 8.01 -20.19
N LEU A 413 3.38 9.23 -19.72
CA LEU A 413 2.45 9.61 -18.65
C LEU A 413 2.75 8.94 -17.30
N GLY A 414 4.04 8.78 -16.97
CA GLY A 414 4.49 8.17 -15.71
C GLY A 414 4.51 6.64 -15.71
N ASP A 415 4.27 6.01 -16.86
CA ASP A 415 4.26 4.55 -17.05
C ASP A 415 5.21 4.10 -18.16
N VAL A 416 5.66 2.84 -18.11
CA VAL A 416 6.43 2.19 -19.19
C VAL A 416 5.50 1.44 -20.13
N TRP A 417 5.69 1.69 -21.42
CA TRP A 417 4.95 1.06 -22.50
C TRP A 417 5.89 0.31 -23.44
N PHE A 418 5.46 -0.87 -23.88
CA PHE A 418 6.12 -1.62 -24.93
C PHE A 418 5.97 -0.87 -26.26
N ALA A 419 7.08 -0.65 -26.95
CA ALA A 419 7.13 0.07 -28.23
C ALA A 419 7.42 -0.85 -29.41
N GLY A 420 8.09 -1.99 -29.21
CA GLY A 420 8.39 -2.92 -30.29
C GLY A 420 9.67 -3.73 -30.10
N TYR A 421 10.12 -4.36 -31.18
CA TYR A 421 11.41 -5.02 -31.31
C TYR A 421 12.23 -4.31 -32.38
N GLY A 422 13.45 -3.91 -32.06
CA GLY A 422 14.37 -3.28 -33.00
C GLY A 422 15.59 -4.15 -33.27
N SER A 423 16.52 -3.63 -34.06
CA SER A 423 17.74 -4.33 -34.50
C SER A 423 18.69 -4.82 -33.39
N ALA A 424 18.45 -4.44 -32.13
CA ALA A 424 19.19 -4.93 -30.96
C ALA A 424 18.56 -6.21 -30.34
N SER A 425 17.41 -6.65 -30.85
CA SER A 425 16.81 -7.94 -30.53
C SER A 425 17.63 -9.07 -31.16
N ASN A 426 17.98 -10.07 -30.35
CA ASN A 426 18.57 -11.33 -30.81
C ASN A 426 17.51 -12.45 -30.86
N LEU A 427 16.26 -12.14 -30.51
CA LEU A 427 15.13 -13.03 -30.75
C LEU A 427 14.94 -13.15 -32.28
N ASP A 428 14.57 -14.33 -32.78
CA ASP A 428 14.35 -14.57 -34.21
C ASP A 428 13.01 -13.96 -34.65
N VAL A 429 12.95 -12.63 -34.64
CA VAL A 429 11.76 -11.81 -34.93
C VAL A 429 12.14 -10.66 -35.86
N ASP A 430 11.18 -10.20 -36.65
CA ASP A 430 11.35 -9.03 -37.50
C ASP A 430 11.35 -7.73 -36.66
N ASP A 431 12.06 -6.71 -37.16
CA ASP A 431 11.97 -5.35 -36.62
C ASP A 431 10.53 -4.84 -36.77
N ILE A 432 9.87 -4.57 -35.64
CA ILE A 432 8.48 -4.14 -35.60
C ILE A 432 8.30 -3.07 -34.52
N SER A 433 7.65 -1.97 -34.88
CA SER A 433 7.38 -0.88 -33.95
C SER A 433 5.88 -0.58 -33.90
N MET A 434 5.29 -0.69 -32.72
CA MET A 434 3.89 -0.33 -32.48
C MET A 434 3.62 1.15 -32.78
N LEU A 435 4.63 2.02 -32.60
CA LEU A 435 4.52 3.45 -32.89
C LEU A 435 4.28 3.73 -34.39
N GLU A 436 4.63 2.80 -35.30
CA GLU A 436 4.31 2.94 -36.74
C GLU A 436 2.81 2.79 -37.02
N LYS A 437 2.12 2.13 -36.10
CA LYS A 437 0.68 1.87 -36.14
C LYS A 437 -0.06 2.72 -35.12
N GLU A 438 0.55 3.84 -34.68
CA GLU A 438 -0.11 4.79 -33.78
C GLU A 438 -0.56 4.10 -32.48
N GLN A 439 0.22 3.12 -32.00
CA GLN A 439 -0.09 2.28 -30.85
C GLN A 439 1.12 2.09 -29.93
N ILE A 440 0.86 1.81 -28.66
CA ILE A 440 1.85 1.35 -27.68
C ILE A 440 1.24 0.22 -26.82
N GLY A 441 2.03 -0.78 -26.43
CA GLY A 441 1.57 -1.99 -25.75
C GLY A 441 2.02 -2.10 -24.30
N ARG A 442 1.68 -3.22 -23.64
CA ARG A 442 2.09 -3.50 -22.26
C ARG A 442 2.89 -4.80 -22.18
N VAL A 443 4.05 -4.76 -21.55
CA VAL A 443 4.76 -5.99 -21.13
C VAL A 443 4.06 -6.56 -19.90
N LEU A 444 3.76 -7.86 -19.92
CA LEU A 444 3.14 -8.58 -18.81
C LEU A 444 4.15 -9.42 -18.03
N ILE A 445 5.08 -10.06 -18.73
CA ILE A 445 6.08 -10.96 -18.16
C ILE A 445 7.41 -10.69 -18.86
N ASP A 446 8.48 -10.57 -18.09
CA ASP A 446 9.86 -10.57 -18.54
C ASP A 446 10.67 -11.18 -17.38
N THR A 447 11.18 -12.40 -17.56
CA THR A 447 11.85 -13.16 -16.49
C THR A 447 12.79 -14.22 -17.04
N ASP A 448 13.91 -14.42 -16.35
CA ASP A 448 14.87 -15.52 -16.54
C ASP A 448 14.80 -16.57 -15.41
N GLN A 449 13.82 -16.44 -14.51
CA GLN A 449 13.68 -17.35 -13.39
C GLN A 449 13.33 -18.76 -13.88
N LYS A 450 14.10 -19.75 -13.42
CA LYS A 450 13.87 -21.14 -13.77
C LYS A 450 12.55 -21.65 -13.21
N ASP A 451 11.70 -22.13 -14.09
CA ASP A 451 10.43 -22.77 -13.77
C ASP A 451 10.30 -24.14 -14.45
N LYS A 452 9.40 -24.99 -13.94
CA LYS A 452 9.18 -26.37 -14.38
C LYS A 452 7.79 -26.50 -15.01
N ALA A 453 7.75 -26.73 -16.32
CA ALA A 453 6.52 -27.12 -17.01
C ALA A 453 6.38 -28.64 -17.04
N VAL A 454 5.32 -29.19 -16.43
CA VAL A 454 5.08 -30.64 -16.34
C VAL A 454 4.14 -31.12 -17.45
N ALA A 455 4.44 -32.29 -18.03
CA ALA A 455 3.60 -32.89 -19.07
C ALA A 455 2.20 -33.25 -18.55
N GLY A 456 1.18 -32.94 -19.35
CA GLY A 456 -0.23 -33.10 -18.97
C GLY A 456 -0.76 -32.04 -18.00
N GLU A 457 0.09 -31.13 -17.50
CA GLU A 457 -0.32 -30.00 -16.67
C GLU A 457 -0.36 -28.70 -17.49
N ARG A 458 -1.10 -27.71 -16.98
CA ARG A 458 -1.19 -26.38 -17.59
C ARG A 458 -0.11 -25.48 -17.00
N TYR A 459 0.78 -25.00 -17.85
CA TYR A 459 1.69 -23.91 -17.53
C TYR A 459 0.97 -22.57 -17.77
N LEU A 460 0.83 -21.77 -16.71
CA LEU A 460 0.01 -20.55 -16.73
C LEU A 460 0.81 -19.35 -17.27
N LEU A 461 0.19 -18.60 -18.17
CA LEU A 461 0.68 -17.33 -18.70
C LEU A 461 -0.35 -16.22 -18.42
N GLY A 462 0.00 -14.97 -18.71
CA GLY A 462 -0.90 -13.84 -18.57
C GLY A 462 -2.14 -13.95 -19.48
N GLU A 463 -3.22 -13.25 -19.14
CA GLU A 463 -4.41 -13.05 -20.00
C GLU A 463 -5.11 -14.34 -20.49
N GLY A 464 -5.09 -15.39 -19.66
CA GLY A 464 -5.78 -16.65 -19.93
C GLY A 464 -5.06 -17.54 -20.95
N TYR A 465 -3.82 -17.21 -21.30
CA TYR A 465 -2.93 -18.08 -22.06
C TYR A 465 -2.43 -19.22 -21.18
N THR A 466 -2.34 -20.42 -21.76
CA THR A 466 -1.79 -21.60 -21.11
C THR A 466 -1.01 -22.41 -22.12
N LEU A 467 0.15 -22.93 -21.71
CA LEU A 467 0.93 -23.89 -22.49
C LEU A 467 0.81 -25.28 -21.86
N GLU A 468 0.61 -26.30 -22.69
CA GLU A 468 0.50 -27.69 -22.25
C GLU A 468 1.52 -28.53 -23.01
N ILE A 469 2.38 -29.26 -22.29
CA ILE A 469 3.25 -30.27 -22.88
C ILE A 469 2.40 -31.52 -23.07
N ARG A 470 2.09 -31.83 -24.34
CA ARG A 470 1.24 -32.96 -24.74
C ARG A 470 1.99 -34.27 -24.79
N ASP A 471 3.23 -34.23 -25.28
CA ASP A 471 4.06 -35.42 -25.42
C ASP A 471 5.54 -35.05 -25.28
N VAL A 472 6.33 -36.01 -24.79
CA VAL A 472 7.78 -35.88 -24.65
C VAL A 472 8.44 -37.04 -25.37
N VAL A 473 9.15 -36.73 -26.45
CA VAL A 473 9.85 -37.72 -27.26
C VAL A 473 11.29 -37.80 -26.78
N LYS A 474 11.66 -38.98 -26.26
CA LYS A 474 13.03 -39.36 -25.92
C LYS A 474 13.38 -40.59 -26.77
N GLU A 475 14.20 -40.43 -27.79
CA GLU A 475 14.71 -41.56 -28.58
C GLU A 475 16.20 -41.76 -28.32
N ASP A 476 16.66 -43.02 -28.30
CA ASP A 476 18.08 -43.38 -28.08
C ASP A 476 19.04 -42.86 -29.19
N VAL A 477 18.50 -42.24 -30.26
CA VAL A 477 19.23 -41.84 -31.48
C VAL A 477 18.89 -40.41 -31.97
N GLU A 478 17.80 -39.79 -31.50
CA GLU A 478 17.41 -38.40 -31.84
C GLU A 478 17.38 -37.50 -30.60
N GLU A 479 17.56 -36.19 -30.82
CA GLU A 479 17.54 -35.14 -29.80
C GLU A 479 16.22 -35.13 -29.02
N ASP A 480 16.29 -34.95 -27.69
CA ASP A 480 15.13 -34.77 -26.80
C ASP A 480 14.20 -33.69 -27.36
N LYS A 481 12.88 -33.90 -27.35
CA LYS A 481 11.89 -32.94 -27.85
C LYS A 481 10.60 -32.98 -27.04
N ILE A 482 9.93 -31.84 -26.93
CA ILE A 482 8.56 -31.74 -26.43
C ILE A 482 7.62 -31.30 -27.54
N PHE A 483 6.40 -31.85 -27.55
CA PHE A 483 5.28 -31.32 -28.34
C PHE A 483 4.39 -30.49 -27.41
N ILE A 484 4.26 -29.20 -27.71
CA ILE A 484 3.47 -28.25 -26.93
C ILE A 484 2.20 -27.84 -27.65
N GLU A 485 1.19 -27.44 -26.88
CA GLU A 485 0.01 -26.74 -27.35
C GLU A 485 -0.14 -25.42 -26.59
N LEU A 486 -0.22 -24.31 -27.33
CA LEU A 486 -0.59 -23.01 -26.76
C LEU A 486 -2.10 -22.84 -26.89
N ARG A 487 -2.74 -22.49 -25.77
CA ARG A 487 -4.18 -22.27 -25.67
C ARG A 487 -4.48 -20.91 -25.06
N LYS A 488 -5.60 -20.30 -25.45
CA LYS A 488 -6.19 -19.15 -24.75
C LYS A 488 -7.61 -19.49 -24.35
N ASN A 489 -7.93 -19.38 -23.06
CA ASN A 489 -9.26 -19.73 -22.53
C ASN A 489 -9.71 -21.15 -22.95
N GLY A 490 -8.77 -22.09 -23.01
CA GLY A 490 -9.00 -23.48 -23.42
C GLY A 490 -9.03 -23.73 -24.94
N GLN A 491 -9.09 -22.69 -25.78
CA GLN A 491 -9.05 -22.83 -27.24
C GLN A 491 -7.60 -22.98 -27.73
N LEU A 492 -7.33 -24.00 -28.55
CA LEU A 492 -6.03 -24.21 -29.21
C LEU A 492 -5.75 -23.09 -30.20
N LEU A 493 -4.61 -22.42 -30.03
CA LEU A 493 -4.12 -21.36 -30.90
C LEU A 493 -2.98 -21.84 -31.78
N ASP A 494 -2.02 -22.54 -31.18
CA ASP A 494 -0.80 -23.00 -31.86
C ASP A 494 -0.27 -24.30 -31.25
N SER A 495 0.59 -24.99 -31.99
CA SER A 495 1.28 -26.19 -31.53
C SER A 495 2.67 -26.27 -32.16
N ALA A 496 3.69 -26.60 -31.36
CA ALA A 496 5.08 -26.63 -31.81
C ALA A 496 5.85 -27.80 -31.22
N VAL A 497 6.90 -28.22 -31.92
CA VAL A 497 7.91 -29.14 -31.40
C VAL A 497 9.12 -28.32 -30.97
N ILE A 498 9.46 -28.37 -29.68
CA ILE A 498 10.56 -27.60 -29.09
C ILE A 498 11.69 -28.54 -28.69
N LYS A 499 12.93 -28.13 -28.95
CA LYS A 499 14.15 -28.82 -28.55
C LYS A 499 14.76 -28.15 -27.31
N PRO A 500 15.62 -28.84 -26.55
CA PRO A 500 16.43 -28.21 -25.52
C PRO A 500 17.25 -27.06 -26.11
N ASN A 501 17.45 -26.03 -25.31
CA ASN A 501 18.19 -24.82 -25.63
C ASN A 501 17.66 -24.12 -26.91
N SER A 502 16.32 -24.06 -27.04
CA SER A 502 15.64 -23.34 -28.12
C SER A 502 14.47 -22.52 -27.60
N THR A 503 14.10 -21.48 -28.35
CA THR A 503 13.00 -20.57 -28.01
C THR A 503 11.81 -20.84 -28.90
N TYR A 504 10.64 -20.98 -28.27
CA TYR A 504 9.34 -20.92 -28.93
C TYR A 504 8.84 -19.48 -28.96
N ILE A 505 8.34 -19.05 -30.11
CA ILE A 505 7.80 -17.72 -30.33
C ILE A 505 6.38 -17.88 -30.87
N TYR A 506 5.44 -17.14 -30.29
CA TYR A 506 4.08 -17.06 -30.79
C TYR A 506 3.76 -15.61 -31.17
N GLU A 507 3.36 -15.44 -32.43
CA GLU A 507 3.01 -14.17 -33.05
C GLU A 507 1.50 -14.06 -33.24
N ARG A 508 0.99 -12.84 -33.12
CA ARG A 508 -0.40 -12.54 -33.46
C ARG A 508 -0.60 -11.05 -33.67
N ASP A 509 -1.63 -10.71 -34.43
CA ASP A 509 -2.11 -9.34 -34.52
C ASP A 509 -2.52 -8.80 -33.14
N VAL A 510 -2.05 -7.58 -32.85
CA VAL A 510 -2.40 -6.78 -31.67
C VAL A 510 -2.77 -5.38 -32.15
N GLY A 511 -4.07 -5.06 -32.09
CA GLY A 511 -4.57 -3.82 -32.66
C GLY A 511 -4.36 -3.79 -34.17
N ASP A 512 -3.64 -2.78 -34.66
CA ASP A 512 -3.30 -2.59 -36.08
C ASP A 512 -1.85 -3.03 -36.39
N VAL A 513 -1.16 -3.63 -35.41
CA VAL A 513 0.17 -4.23 -35.54
C VAL A 513 -0.02 -5.71 -35.88
N GLU A 514 0.34 -6.07 -37.12
CA GLU A 514 0.27 -7.45 -37.64
C GLU A 514 1.48 -8.26 -37.18
N ASP A 515 1.30 -9.58 -37.02
CA ASP A 515 2.38 -10.55 -36.74
C ASP A 515 3.30 -10.16 -35.55
N LEU A 516 2.77 -9.53 -34.51
CA LEU A 516 3.56 -9.12 -33.34
C LEU A 516 3.95 -10.35 -32.50
N PRO A 517 5.24 -10.58 -32.22
CA PRO A 517 5.66 -11.59 -31.24
C PRO A 517 5.16 -11.20 -29.84
N ILE A 518 4.22 -11.98 -29.30
CA ILE A 518 3.62 -11.68 -27.98
C ILE A 518 4.04 -12.66 -26.89
N ILE A 519 4.55 -13.84 -27.23
CA ILE A 519 5.08 -14.81 -26.26
C ILE A 519 6.42 -15.34 -26.80
N ALA A 520 7.46 -15.26 -25.97
CA ALA A 520 8.72 -15.97 -26.19
C ALA A 520 9.03 -16.85 -24.96
N LEU A 521 9.37 -18.10 -25.19
CA LEU A 521 9.64 -19.09 -24.14
C LEU A 521 10.88 -19.90 -24.49
N HIS A 522 11.94 -19.77 -23.70
CA HIS A 522 13.16 -20.56 -23.84
C HIS A 522 13.08 -21.82 -22.98
N VAL A 523 13.37 -22.96 -23.60
CA VAL A 523 13.43 -24.26 -22.92
C VAL A 523 14.89 -24.63 -22.73
N GLU A 524 15.39 -24.59 -21.50
CA GLU A 524 16.76 -25.00 -21.15
C GLU A 524 16.96 -26.50 -21.42
N SER A 525 16.07 -27.32 -20.84
CA SER A 525 16.24 -28.77 -20.80
C SER A 525 14.91 -29.49 -20.71
N ILE A 526 14.90 -30.74 -21.18
CA ILE A 526 13.73 -31.61 -21.23
C ILE A 526 14.07 -32.89 -20.47
N PHE A 527 13.16 -33.33 -19.60
CA PHE A 527 13.32 -34.52 -18.79
C PHE A 527 12.16 -35.48 -19.03
N SER A 528 12.52 -36.76 -19.16
CA SER A 528 11.59 -37.88 -19.24
C SER A 528 12.29 -39.14 -18.72
N ASP A 529 11.73 -39.78 -17.70
CA ASP A 529 12.20 -41.05 -17.14
C ASP A 529 11.11 -42.14 -17.03
N GLY A 530 9.94 -41.88 -17.62
CA GLY A 530 8.78 -42.79 -17.63
C GLY A 530 7.76 -42.51 -16.53
N ASP A 531 8.19 -41.99 -15.38
CA ASP A 531 7.31 -41.60 -14.26
C ASP A 531 7.12 -40.07 -14.19
N GLN A 532 8.13 -39.30 -14.61
CA GLN A 532 8.08 -37.85 -14.68
C GLN A 532 8.50 -37.36 -16.07
N GLN A 533 7.71 -36.43 -16.61
CA GLN A 533 7.95 -35.78 -17.88
C GLN A 533 7.76 -34.27 -17.69
N PHE A 534 8.80 -33.48 -17.95
CA PHE A 534 8.76 -32.03 -17.77
C PHE A 534 9.85 -31.33 -18.58
N ALA A 535 9.69 -30.01 -18.75
CA ALA A 535 10.72 -29.13 -19.28
C ALA A 535 11.09 -28.06 -18.25
N ILE A 536 12.35 -27.64 -18.26
CA ILE A 536 12.82 -26.46 -17.51
C ILE A 536 12.78 -25.26 -18.45
N ILE A 537 12.06 -24.23 -18.04
CA ILE A 537 11.95 -22.93 -18.69
C ILE A 537 12.80 -21.97 -17.89
N ASP A 538 13.68 -21.22 -18.54
CA ASP A 538 14.57 -20.24 -17.90
C ASP A 538 14.60 -18.90 -18.66
N GLY A 539 13.65 -18.72 -19.57
CA GLY A 539 13.36 -17.44 -20.21
C GLY A 539 11.90 -17.39 -20.60
N LEU A 540 11.19 -16.37 -20.14
CA LEU A 540 9.78 -16.14 -20.47
C LEU A 540 9.53 -14.65 -20.66
N PHE A 541 9.05 -14.28 -21.84
CA PHE A 541 8.61 -12.92 -22.17
C PHE A 541 7.18 -12.96 -22.70
N GLN A 542 6.34 -12.05 -22.24
CA GLN A 542 4.97 -11.89 -22.72
C GLN A 542 4.56 -10.43 -22.83
N VAL A 543 4.04 -10.06 -24.00
CA VAL A 543 3.35 -8.80 -24.25
C VAL A 543 1.84 -9.05 -24.18
N SER A 544 1.10 -8.08 -23.65
CA SER A 544 -0.34 -8.12 -23.61
C SER A 544 -0.92 -8.09 -25.02
N ASP A 545 -1.92 -8.92 -25.24
CA ASP A 545 -2.61 -9.05 -26.52
C ASP A 545 -3.91 -8.22 -26.55
N SER A 546 -4.21 -7.53 -25.45
CA SER A 546 -5.46 -6.80 -25.22
C SER A 546 -5.30 -5.43 -24.55
N GLN A 547 -4.18 -5.19 -23.85
CA GLN A 547 -3.82 -3.92 -23.22
C GLN A 547 -2.83 -3.18 -24.11
N TYR A 548 -3.38 -2.41 -25.06
CA TYR A 548 -2.64 -1.47 -25.87
C TYR A 548 -3.39 -0.15 -25.95
N LEU A 549 -2.66 0.93 -26.17
CA LEU A 549 -3.17 2.28 -26.28
C LEU A 549 -2.97 2.79 -27.70
N SER A 550 -4.05 3.15 -28.37
CA SER A 550 -4.02 3.87 -29.66
C SER A 550 -3.90 5.38 -29.43
N ILE A 551 -2.93 6.02 -30.05
CA ILE A 551 -2.68 7.46 -29.99
C ILE A 551 -2.33 7.92 -31.41
N GLU A 552 -3.05 8.88 -31.96
CA GLU A 552 -2.79 9.42 -33.29
C GLU A 552 -2.21 10.84 -33.21
N PRO A 553 -1.31 11.25 -34.12
CA PRO A 553 -0.97 12.66 -34.29
C PRO A 553 -2.23 13.52 -34.53
N GLY A 554 -2.41 14.54 -33.70
CA GLY A 554 -3.60 15.39 -33.65
C GLY A 554 -4.50 15.14 -32.44
N ASP A 555 -4.31 14.05 -31.70
CA ASP A 555 -5.06 13.76 -30.48
C ASP A 555 -4.78 14.82 -29.41
N GLU A 556 -5.85 15.34 -28.80
CA GLU A 556 -5.78 16.24 -27.64
C GLU A 556 -5.84 15.39 -26.36
N LEU A 557 -4.74 15.33 -25.60
CA LEU A 557 -4.68 14.72 -24.27
C LEU A 557 -4.61 15.84 -23.23
N ALA A 558 -5.74 16.09 -22.56
CA ALA A 558 -5.97 17.25 -21.71
C ALA A 558 -5.70 18.58 -22.46
N LYS A 559 -4.60 19.29 -22.17
CA LYS A 559 -4.25 20.58 -22.82
C LYS A 559 -3.13 20.45 -23.86
N MET A 560 -2.57 19.27 -24.00
CA MET A 560 -1.46 18.97 -24.91
C MET A 560 -1.97 18.22 -26.14
N VAL A 561 -1.35 18.47 -27.29
CA VAL A 561 -1.71 17.83 -28.56
C VAL A 561 -0.53 17.02 -29.06
N VAL A 562 -0.77 15.77 -29.43
CA VAL A 562 0.23 14.89 -30.04
C VAL A 562 0.59 15.44 -31.40
N LEU A 563 1.85 15.82 -31.60
CA LEU A 563 2.31 16.38 -32.87
C LEU A 563 3.08 15.36 -33.69
N VAL A 564 3.90 14.55 -33.03
CA VAL A 564 4.74 13.54 -33.68
C VAL A 564 4.72 12.27 -32.85
N MET A 565 4.59 11.15 -33.57
CA MET A 565 4.97 9.82 -33.09
C MET A 565 5.98 9.27 -34.08
N ASN A 566 7.12 8.81 -33.57
CA ASN A 566 8.19 8.30 -34.41
C ASN A 566 8.85 7.08 -33.77
N PRO A 567 8.97 5.95 -34.49
CA PRO A 567 9.58 4.71 -33.98
C PRO A 567 10.99 4.88 -33.41
N ASN A 568 11.78 5.78 -33.99
CA ASN A 568 13.19 5.95 -33.65
C ASN A 568 13.43 7.13 -32.67
N LEU A 569 12.37 7.88 -32.33
CA LEU A 569 12.49 9.03 -31.42
C LEU A 569 11.54 8.88 -30.24
N GLY A 570 10.24 8.68 -30.48
CA GLY A 570 9.21 8.60 -29.45
C GLY A 570 8.03 9.54 -29.71
N ILE A 571 7.44 10.07 -28.65
CA ILE A 571 6.24 10.91 -28.70
C ILE A 571 6.60 12.36 -28.35
N TYR A 572 6.07 13.30 -29.14
CA TYR A 572 6.24 14.73 -28.92
C TYR A 572 4.90 15.45 -28.95
N MET A 573 4.60 16.18 -27.87
CA MET A 573 3.34 16.90 -27.68
C MET A 573 3.58 18.37 -27.38
N VAL A 574 2.62 19.22 -27.77
CA VAL A 574 2.67 20.67 -27.58
C VAL A 574 1.30 21.25 -27.23
N ASN A 575 1.27 22.42 -26.61
CA ASN A 575 0.01 23.16 -26.48
C ASN A 575 -0.31 23.95 -27.76
N THR A 576 -1.51 23.73 -28.33
CA THR A 576 -2.00 24.45 -29.52
C THR A 576 -2.93 25.61 -29.17
N LYS A 577 -3.34 25.71 -27.91
CA LYS A 577 -4.17 26.78 -27.34
C LYS A 577 -3.43 27.41 -26.16
N ASN A 578 -3.77 28.65 -25.82
CA ASN A 578 -3.26 29.27 -24.61
C ASN A 578 -3.77 28.49 -23.39
N ILE A 579 -2.92 28.34 -22.37
CA ILE A 579 -3.26 27.72 -21.09
C ILE A 579 -3.14 28.80 -20.03
N GLU A 580 -4.22 29.00 -19.27
CA GLU A 580 -4.27 29.97 -18.18
C GLU A 580 -3.96 29.26 -16.85
N LEU A 581 -2.94 29.75 -16.15
CA LEU A 581 -2.55 29.36 -14.80
C LEU A 581 -3.30 30.27 -13.82
N LYS A 582 -4.60 30.02 -13.69
CA LYS A 582 -5.48 30.81 -12.83
C LYS A 582 -4.97 30.70 -11.38
N ARG A 583 -5.04 31.80 -10.64
CA ARG A 583 -4.80 31.81 -9.19
C ARG A 583 -5.74 30.81 -8.48
N ASP A 584 -5.22 30.13 -7.46
CA ASP A 584 -5.97 29.14 -6.67
C ASP A 584 -6.66 28.12 -7.58
N SER A 585 -5.83 27.37 -8.33
CA SER A 585 -6.38 26.37 -9.24
C SER A 585 -5.44 25.22 -9.56
N ASP A 586 -6.07 24.08 -9.85
CA ASP A 586 -5.45 22.96 -10.53
C ASP A 586 -5.74 23.00 -12.02
N VAL A 587 -4.69 23.01 -12.84
CA VAL A 587 -4.79 22.98 -14.30
C VAL A 587 -4.43 21.59 -14.81
N ASP A 588 -5.41 20.82 -15.28
CA ASP A 588 -5.17 19.54 -15.96
C ASP A 588 -4.29 19.77 -17.20
N ILE A 589 -3.07 19.23 -17.21
CA ILE A 589 -2.09 19.48 -18.28
C ILE A 589 -1.93 18.27 -19.19
N LEU A 590 -1.76 17.09 -18.59
CA LEU A 590 -1.67 15.77 -19.21
C LEU A 590 -2.64 14.85 -18.45
N PRO A 591 -3.07 13.71 -19.02
CA PRO A 591 -3.87 12.75 -18.25
C PRO A 591 -3.15 12.34 -16.96
N GLY A 592 -3.86 12.34 -15.83
CA GLY A 592 -3.30 12.01 -14.51
C GLY A 592 -2.32 13.03 -13.92
N MET A 593 -2.01 14.13 -14.62
CA MET A 593 -1.07 15.15 -14.17
C MET A 593 -1.67 16.55 -14.25
N LYS A 594 -1.46 17.33 -13.21
CA LYS A 594 -1.98 18.70 -13.10
C LYS A 594 -0.88 19.67 -12.72
N ILE A 595 -1.14 20.95 -12.92
CA ILE A 595 -0.32 22.04 -12.40
C ILE A 595 -1.13 22.72 -11.28
N ALA A 596 -0.63 22.64 -10.05
CA ALA A 596 -1.14 23.45 -8.94
C ALA A 596 -0.62 24.88 -9.09
N VAL A 597 -1.46 25.88 -8.86
CA VAL A 597 -1.12 27.30 -8.98
C VAL A 597 -1.51 28.03 -7.70
N ALA A 598 -0.52 28.72 -7.11
CA ALA A 598 -0.67 29.45 -5.86
C ALA A 598 -1.79 30.50 -5.88
N ASP A 599 -2.43 30.70 -4.72
CA ASP A 599 -3.31 31.83 -4.38
C ASP A 599 -2.55 33.15 -4.11
N ASP A 600 -1.47 33.42 -4.84
CA ASP A 600 -0.65 34.63 -4.68
C ASP A 600 -0.79 35.56 -5.90
N ASP A 601 -0.42 36.84 -5.78
CA ASP A 601 -0.22 37.75 -6.91
C ASP A 601 0.98 37.31 -7.78
N VAL A 602 2.06 36.87 -7.15
CA VAL A 602 3.26 36.29 -7.75
C VAL A 602 2.94 34.87 -8.24
N LEU A 603 3.27 34.59 -9.50
CA LEU A 603 3.04 33.27 -10.07
C LEU A 603 4.03 32.26 -9.45
N ARG A 604 3.51 31.27 -8.72
CA ARG A 604 4.18 30.04 -8.30
C ARG A 604 3.33 28.83 -8.69
N TYR A 605 3.98 27.77 -9.16
CA TYR A 605 3.31 26.56 -9.59
C TYR A 605 4.26 25.36 -9.61
N TYR A 606 3.69 24.16 -9.49
CA TYR A 606 4.39 22.91 -9.73
C TYR A 606 3.49 21.93 -10.49
N ILE A 607 4.10 20.99 -11.21
CA ILE A 607 3.37 19.82 -11.73
C ILE A 607 3.27 18.77 -10.64
N TYR A 608 2.16 18.05 -10.58
CA TYR A 608 1.98 16.90 -9.71
C TYR A 608 1.14 15.81 -10.36
N LYS A 609 1.22 14.61 -9.77
CA LYS A 609 0.25 13.53 -9.97
C LYS A 609 -0.21 13.02 -8.60
N ASN A 610 -1.31 12.28 -8.57
CA ASN A 610 -1.80 11.65 -7.35
C ASN A 610 -1.45 10.16 -7.31
N GLU A 611 -1.05 9.67 -6.14
CA GLU A 611 -0.90 8.24 -5.83
C GLU A 611 -1.83 7.85 -4.68
N TYR A 612 -2.33 6.61 -4.67
CA TYR A 612 -3.14 6.12 -3.56
C TYR A 612 -2.30 5.19 -2.71
N VAL A 613 -1.93 5.65 -1.51
CA VAL A 613 -1.05 4.94 -0.59
C VAL A 613 -1.90 4.08 0.34
N VAL A 614 -1.59 2.78 0.38
CA VAL A 614 -2.15 1.81 1.33
C VAL A 614 -1.02 1.14 2.09
N PRO A 615 -0.66 1.64 3.28
CA PRO A 615 0.43 1.06 4.05
C PRO A 615 0.20 -0.41 4.38
N LEU A 616 1.29 -1.12 4.65
CA LEU A 616 1.19 -2.48 5.18
C LEU A 616 0.47 -2.45 6.54
N PRO A 617 -0.37 -3.46 6.86
CA PRO A 617 -1.07 -3.49 8.13
C PRO A 617 -0.10 -3.47 9.32
N GLU A 618 -0.41 -2.67 10.34
CA GLU A 618 0.38 -2.52 11.56
C GLU A 618 -0.50 -2.73 12.80
N LEU A 619 0.02 -3.43 13.80
CA LEU A 619 -0.60 -3.51 15.12
C LEU A 619 -0.18 -2.29 15.95
N VAL A 620 -1.14 -1.48 16.36
CA VAL A 620 -0.90 -0.29 17.19
C VAL A 620 -0.98 -0.67 18.67
N ASP A 621 -2.04 -1.40 19.05
CA ASP A 621 -2.26 -1.83 20.44
C ASP A 621 -3.04 -3.15 20.49
N LEU A 622 -2.88 -3.89 21.58
CA LEU A 622 -3.52 -5.18 21.81
C LEU A 622 -3.85 -5.33 23.29
N PHE A 623 -5.08 -5.77 23.56
CA PHE A 623 -5.53 -6.20 24.87
C PHE A 623 -5.82 -7.71 24.86
N VAL A 624 -5.18 -8.43 25.77
CA VAL A 624 -5.49 -9.81 26.15
C VAL A 624 -5.68 -9.88 27.67
N PRO A 625 -6.46 -10.84 28.19
CA PRO A 625 -6.63 -10.99 29.64
C PRO A 625 -5.29 -11.22 30.36
N GLU A 626 -4.96 -10.35 31.32
CA GLU A 626 -3.77 -10.50 32.16
C GLU A 626 -4.00 -11.47 33.32
N GLU A 627 -5.21 -11.48 33.88
CA GLU A 627 -5.61 -12.38 34.96
C GLU A 627 -6.12 -13.72 34.40
N PRO A 628 -5.86 -14.86 35.07
CA PRO A 628 -6.36 -16.16 34.64
C PRO A 628 -7.88 -16.19 34.48
N VAL A 629 -8.35 -16.50 33.27
CA VAL A 629 -9.78 -16.56 32.95
C VAL A 629 -10.38 -17.84 33.56
N PRO A 630 -11.45 -17.76 34.38
CA PRO A 630 -12.11 -18.97 34.88
C PRO A 630 -12.60 -19.87 33.75
N SER A 631 -12.54 -21.19 33.91
CA SER A 631 -13.19 -22.12 32.97
C SER A 631 -14.70 -21.81 32.87
N ALA A 632 -15.22 -21.70 31.64
CA ALA A 632 -16.56 -21.16 31.33
C ALA A 632 -16.81 -19.69 31.73
N GLY A 633 -15.75 -18.93 32.03
CA GLY A 633 -15.77 -17.49 32.31
C GLY A 633 -15.57 -16.64 31.05
N LEU A 634 -15.85 -15.34 31.17
CA LEU A 634 -15.76 -14.40 30.05
C LEU A 634 -14.32 -13.83 29.92
N ALA A 635 -13.71 -14.05 28.77
CA ALA A 635 -12.49 -13.40 28.31
C ALA A 635 -12.82 -12.28 27.32
N ASN A 636 -12.18 -11.13 27.47
CA ASN A 636 -12.31 -9.99 26.55
C ASN A 636 -10.99 -9.77 25.81
N PHE A 637 -11.08 -9.42 24.54
CA PHE A 637 -9.94 -9.09 23.71
C PHE A 637 -10.24 -7.84 22.90
N SER A 638 -9.21 -7.04 22.63
CA SER A 638 -9.32 -5.97 21.65
C SER A 638 -8.00 -5.73 20.94
N ILE A 639 -8.06 -5.27 19.69
CA ILE A 639 -6.89 -4.87 18.92
C ILE A 639 -7.16 -3.51 18.27
N LEU A 640 -6.18 -2.63 18.35
CA LEU A 640 -6.12 -1.41 17.57
C LEU A 640 -5.09 -1.60 16.47
N ILE A 641 -5.50 -1.41 15.22
CA ILE A 641 -4.64 -1.60 14.06
C ILE A 641 -4.62 -0.35 13.17
N ARG A 642 -3.53 -0.18 12.43
CA ARG A 642 -3.42 0.70 11.27
C ARG A 642 -3.44 -0.16 9.99
N ALA A 643 -4.58 -0.21 9.30
CA ALA A 643 -4.75 -0.84 8.01
C ALA A 643 -5.90 -0.17 7.24
N GLY A 644 -5.59 0.38 6.06
CA GLY A 644 -6.60 0.80 5.08
C GLY A 644 -6.97 -0.34 4.13
N ASP A 645 -8.09 -0.20 3.41
CA ASP A 645 -8.60 -1.19 2.44
C ASP A 645 -8.51 -2.66 2.92
N ILE A 646 -9.01 -2.89 4.12
CA ILE A 646 -8.99 -4.20 4.78
C ILE A 646 -9.80 -5.21 3.96
N LYS A 647 -9.17 -6.34 3.64
CA LYS A 647 -9.81 -7.52 3.01
C LYS A 647 -10.33 -8.49 4.06
N SER A 648 -9.55 -8.76 5.10
CA SER A 648 -9.97 -9.65 6.19
C SER A 648 -9.26 -9.33 7.51
N VAL A 649 -9.96 -9.55 8.62
CA VAL A 649 -9.38 -9.58 9.96
C VAL A 649 -9.86 -10.84 10.64
N THR A 650 -8.93 -11.72 11.00
CA THR A 650 -9.25 -12.95 11.71
C THR A 650 -8.46 -13.07 13.00
N ALA A 651 -9.12 -13.64 14.00
CA ALA A 651 -8.51 -14.04 15.25
C ALA A 651 -8.79 -15.53 15.47
N GLU A 652 -7.74 -16.30 15.72
CA GLU A 652 -7.89 -17.67 16.20
C GLU A 652 -7.29 -17.81 17.60
N THR A 653 -7.84 -18.73 18.37
CA THR A 653 -7.28 -19.09 19.68
C THR A 653 -6.96 -20.57 19.69
N LEU A 654 -5.76 -20.92 20.13
CA LEU A 654 -5.27 -22.27 20.27
C LEU A 654 -5.17 -22.65 21.75
N ASP A 655 -5.53 -23.87 22.06
CA ASP A 655 -5.36 -24.45 23.39
C ASP A 655 -3.90 -24.89 23.64
N PRO A 656 -3.55 -25.36 24.86
CA PRO A 656 -2.20 -25.81 25.18
C PRO A 656 -1.67 -26.97 24.34
N LYS A 657 -2.55 -27.66 23.60
CA LYS A 657 -2.22 -28.75 22.67
C LYS A 657 -2.23 -28.27 21.21
N SER A 658 -2.20 -26.96 20.97
CA SER A 658 -2.27 -26.31 19.66
C SER A 658 -3.54 -26.63 18.87
N ARG A 659 -4.63 -26.99 19.54
CA ARG A 659 -5.94 -27.20 18.90
C ARG A 659 -6.68 -25.88 18.85
N ARG A 660 -7.21 -25.54 17.68
CA ARG A 660 -8.05 -24.35 17.51
C ARG A 660 -9.34 -24.49 18.32
N VAL A 661 -9.64 -23.50 19.16
CA VAL A 661 -10.85 -23.45 20.00
C VAL A 661 -11.74 -22.25 19.70
N ILE A 662 -11.21 -21.25 19.02
CA ILE A 662 -11.96 -20.10 18.48
C ILE A 662 -11.47 -19.87 17.05
N LEU A 663 -12.42 -19.60 16.17
CA LEU A 663 -12.18 -18.97 14.88
C LEU A 663 -13.15 -17.79 14.77
N GLY A 664 -12.65 -16.57 14.83
CA GLY A 664 -13.44 -15.36 14.68
C GLY A 664 -13.06 -14.64 13.39
N ASP A 665 -14.01 -14.50 12.48
CA ASP A 665 -13.95 -13.47 11.45
C ASP A 665 -14.42 -12.15 12.07
N LEU A 666 -13.47 -11.24 12.26
CA LEU A 666 -13.70 -9.93 12.86
C LEU A 666 -13.92 -8.85 11.79
N THR A 667 -13.79 -9.16 10.50
CA THR A 667 -13.74 -8.18 9.40
C THR A 667 -14.86 -7.15 9.48
N GLY A 668 -16.10 -7.59 9.72
CA GLY A 668 -17.28 -6.72 9.80
C GLY A 668 -17.55 -6.08 11.18
N THR A 669 -16.67 -6.26 12.16
CA THR A 669 -16.88 -5.82 13.56
C THR A 669 -16.04 -4.60 13.95
N GLY A 670 -15.13 -4.17 13.07
CA GLY A 670 -14.23 -3.05 13.34
C GLY A 670 -14.98 -1.72 13.51
N VAL A 671 -14.55 -0.93 14.49
CA VAL A 671 -14.99 0.45 14.70
C VAL A 671 -13.79 1.36 14.46
N GLY A 672 -13.91 2.26 13.49
CA GLY A 672 -12.77 3.05 13.04
C GLY A 672 -13.09 3.89 11.81
N ALA A 673 -12.08 4.58 11.31
CA ALA A 673 -12.16 5.37 10.08
C ALA A 673 -10.78 5.44 9.42
N LYS A 674 -10.76 5.63 8.09
CA LYS A 674 -9.54 5.63 7.28
C LYS A 674 -8.77 4.31 7.46
N ASP A 675 -7.57 4.37 8.01
CA ASP A 675 -6.71 3.24 8.30
C ASP A 675 -6.72 2.84 9.78
N GLN A 676 -7.37 3.56 10.70
CA GLN A 676 -7.36 3.21 12.12
C GLN A 676 -8.62 2.45 12.52
N TRP A 677 -8.44 1.24 13.06
CA TRP A 677 -9.55 0.34 13.38
C TRP A 677 -9.37 -0.37 14.71
N LEU A 678 -10.40 -0.30 15.57
CA LEU A 678 -10.52 -1.08 16.80
C LEU A 678 -11.42 -2.29 16.56
N TYR A 679 -10.92 -3.48 16.85
CA TYR A 679 -11.72 -4.71 16.90
C TYR A 679 -11.82 -5.18 18.34
N SER A 680 -12.96 -5.71 18.74
CA SER A 680 -13.17 -6.26 20.07
C SER A 680 -14.04 -7.51 19.99
N TRP A 681 -13.63 -8.56 20.69
CA TRP A 681 -14.39 -9.80 20.76
C TRP A 681 -14.30 -10.43 22.13
N GLN A 682 -15.21 -11.37 22.40
CA GLN A 682 -15.32 -12.04 23.68
C GLN A 682 -15.33 -13.56 23.49
N TRP A 683 -14.86 -14.26 24.51
CA TRP A 683 -14.92 -15.72 24.57
C TRP A 683 -15.38 -16.19 25.94
N ASN A 684 -16.36 -17.08 25.98
CA ASN A 684 -16.87 -17.63 27.23
C ASN A 684 -16.00 -18.76 27.80
N ALA A 685 -14.70 -18.83 27.46
CA ALA A 685 -13.78 -19.88 27.90
C ALA A 685 -14.39 -21.29 27.80
N THR A 686 -15.00 -21.60 26.64
CA THR A 686 -15.58 -22.92 26.34
C THR A 686 -14.99 -23.53 25.08
N VAL A 687 -14.98 -24.87 25.02
CA VAL A 687 -14.49 -25.66 23.88
C VAL A 687 -15.55 -26.64 23.41
N SER A 688 -15.50 -27.02 22.14
CA SER A 688 -16.37 -28.02 21.53
C SER A 688 -15.90 -29.44 21.89
N ALA A 689 -16.76 -30.25 22.49
CA ALA A 689 -16.46 -31.61 22.92
C ALA A 689 -17.58 -32.57 22.53
N LEU A 690 -17.25 -33.83 22.27
CA LEU A 690 -18.24 -34.87 21.97
C LEU A 690 -19.04 -35.26 23.21
N SER A 691 -20.34 -35.49 23.02
CA SER A 691 -21.34 -35.78 24.07
C SER A 691 -21.12 -37.09 24.81
N ASP A 692 -20.44 -38.06 24.21
CA ASP A 692 -20.28 -39.42 24.71
C ASP A 692 -19.15 -39.54 25.74
N ASP A 693 -18.00 -38.94 25.46
CA ASP A 693 -16.80 -39.08 26.29
C ASP A 693 -16.04 -37.78 26.58
N GLY A 694 -16.53 -36.63 26.07
CA GLY A 694 -15.91 -35.33 26.27
C GLY A 694 -14.67 -35.08 25.41
N THR A 695 -14.42 -35.89 24.37
CA THR A 695 -13.32 -35.67 23.43
C THR A 695 -13.44 -34.30 22.77
N VAL A 696 -12.48 -33.42 23.04
CA VAL A 696 -12.43 -32.05 22.49
C VAL A 696 -11.98 -32.10 21.04
N LEU A 697 -12.81 -31.54 20.17
CA LEU A 697 -12.53 -31.37 18.75
C LEU A 697 -12.11 -29.92 18.45
N PRO A 698 -11.26 -29.68 17.44
CA PRO A 698 -10.92 -28.33 17.03
C PRO A 698 -12.16 -27.61 16.48
N GLU A 699 -12.25 -26.31 16.67
CA GLU A 699 -13.32 -25.48 16.12
C GLU A 699 -13.20 -25.43 14.58
N SER A 700 -14.18 -26.03 13.88
CA SER A 700 -14.26 -26.06 12.41
C SER A 700 -15.66 -26.46 11.94
N ASP A 701 -16.10 -25.90 10.82
CA ASP A 701 -17.36 -26.25 10.15
C ASP A 701 -17.39 -27.70 9.65
N VAL A 702 -16.21 -28.30 9.41
CA VAL A 702 -16.07 -29.67 8.91
C VAL A 702 -14.97 -30.38 9.70
N GLN A 703 -15.30 -31.55 10.25
CA GLN A 703 -14.34 -32.41 10.91
C GLN A 703 -13.91 -33.55 9.97
N GLY A 704 -12.62 -33.79 9.86
CA GLY A 704 -12.11 -34.98 9.18
C GLY A 704 -12.17 -36.20 10.10
N GLY A 705 -12.47 -37.37 9.56
CA GLY A 705 -12.41 -38.62 10.31
C GLY A 705 -12.23 -39.85 9.45
N VAL A 706 -12.18 -41.01 10.11
CA VAL A 706 -12.19 -42.33 9.51
C VAL A 706 -13.41 -43.08 10.05
N LEU A 707 -14.34 -43.39 9.16
CA LEU A 707 -15.55 -44.16 9.44
C LEU A 707 -15.29 -45.63 9.15
N GLN A 708 -15.67 -46.48 10.09
CA GLN A 708 -15.75 -47.93 9.89
C GLN A 708 -17.21 -48.35 10.09
N ILE A 709 -17.87 -48.84 9.03
CA ILE A 709 -19.30 -49.17 9.09
C ILE A 709 -19.52 -50.38 10.01
N ASN A 710 -18.67 -51.40 9.88
CA ASN A 710 -18.60 -52.55 10.78
C ASN A 710 -17.23 -53.25 10.69
N ASN A 711 -17.04 -54.29 11.50
CA ASN A 711 -15.78 -55.05 11.57
C ASN A 711 -15.41 -55.81 10.27
N SER A 712 -16.30 -55.85 9.27
CA SER A 712 -16.07 -56.50 7.98
C SER A 712 -15.89 -55.53 6.82
N THR A 713 -16.01 -54.23 7.04
CA THR A 713 -15.76 -53.18 6.04
C THR A 713 -14.39 -52.53 6.25
N ASP A 714 -13.71 -52.22 5.15
CA ASP A 714 -12.50 -51.40 5.20
C ASP A 714 -12.83 -49.98 5.71
N PRO A 715 -11.98 -49.37 6.55
CA PRO A 715 -12.18 -48.01 7.02
C PRO A 715 -12.12 -46.99 5.87
N VAL A 716 -12.99 -45.98 5.91
CA VAL A 716 -13.11 -44.93 4.88
C VAL A 716 -12.82 -43.57 5.49
N SER A 717 -12.01 -42.76 4.81
CA SER A 717 -11.80 -41.35 5.20
C SER A 717 -13.03 -40.53 4.84
N VAL A 718 -13.57 -39.80 5.82
CA VAL A 718 -14.82 -39.04 5.69
C VAL A 718 -14.68 -37.60 6.19
N MET A 719 -15.51 -36.72 5.67
CA MET A 719 -15.84 -35.40 6.21
C MET A 719 -17.14 -35.52 6.99
N VAL A 720 -17.16 -34.93 8.18
CA VAL A 720 -18.29 -34.92 9.12
C VAL A 720 -18.68 -33.47 9.36
N ASN A 721 -19.93 -33.15 9.03
CA ASN A 721 -20.50 -31.83 9.30
C ASN A 721 -21.38 -31.94 10.54
N PHE A 722 -21.33 -30.91 11.37
CA PHE A 722 -22.25 -30.70 12.48
C PHE A 722 -23.15 -29.51 12.15
N ASP A 723 -24.40 -29.55 12.59
CA ASP A 723 -25.29 -28.39 12.50
C ASP A 723 -25.03 -27.38 13.63
N ASP A 724 -25.73 -26.24 13.58
CA ASP A 724 -25.60 -25.16 14.58
C ASP A 724 -25.99 -25.60 16.02
N SER A 725 -26.73 -26.71 16.15
CA SER A 725 -27.08 -27.31 17.43
C SER A 725 -26.07 -28.38 17.90
N GLY A 726 -25.01 -28.60 17.11
CA GLY A 726 -23.94 -29.54 17.37
C GLY A 726 -24.23 -30.97 16.90
N TRP A 727 -25.36 -31.26 16.26
CA TRP A 727 -25.69 -32.62 15.82
C TRP A 727 -24.99 -32.96 14.51
N ILE A 728 -24.57 -34.21 14.35
CA ILE A 728 -24.04 -34.67 13.06
C ILE A 728 -25.14 -34.47 12.01
N SER A 729 -24.84 -33.71 10.97
CA SER A 729 -25.76 -33.39 9.88
C SER A 729 -25.45 -34.16 8.60
N LEU A 730 -24.17 -34.45 8.34
CA LEU A 730 -23.70 -35.17 7.16
C LEU A 730 -22.40 -35.92 7.45
N ILE A 731 -22.30 -37.13 6.90
CA ILE A 731 -21.03 -37.88 6.79
C ILE A 731 -20.87 -38.28 5.32
N GLN A 732 -19.79 -37.84 4.68
CA GLN A 732 -19.50 -38.14 3.28
C GLN A 732 -18.01 -38.35 3.03
N ASP A 733 -17.63 -39.08 1.98
CA ASP A 733 -16.22 -39.19 1.57
C ASP A 733 -15.82 -38.15 0.51
N ALA A 734 -14.54 -38.16 0.12
CA ALA A 734 -13.99 -37.22 -0.86
C ALA A 734 -14.56 -37.40 -2.28
N ALA A 735 -15.19 -38.53 -2.59
CA ALA A 735 -15.87 -38.77 -3.86
C ALA A 735 -17.33 -38.28 -3.84
N GLY A 736 -17.81 -37.77 -2.70
CA GLY A 736 -19.19 -37.31 -2.50
C GLY A 736 -20.16 -38.43 -2.12
N GLU A 737 -19.66 -39.61 -1.76
CA GLU A 737 -20.54 -40.69 -1.33
C GLU A 737 -21.04 -40.45 0.09
N ILE A 738 -22.36 -40.47 0.28
CA ILE A 738 -23.00 -40.17 1.58
C ILE A 738 -23.15 -41.46 2.40
N TYR A 739 -22.74 -41.39 3.67
CA TYR A 739 -22.86 -42.46 4.66
C TYR A 739 -23.95 -42.16 5.69
N TYR A 740 -24.20 -40.88 5.96
CA TYR A 740 -25.30 -40.41 6.77
C TYR A 740 -25.69 -38.99 6.36
N VAL A 741 -26.98 -38.66 6.41
CA VAL A 741 -27.52 -37.31 6.21
C VAL A 741 -28.72 -37.11 7.14
N SER A 742 -28.80 -35.95 7.79
CA SER A 742 -29.90 -35.60 8.68
C SER A 742 -31.14 -35.16 7.87
N PRO A 743 -32.34 -35.11 8.49
CA PRO A 743 -33.55 -34.64 7.81
C PRO A 743 -33.38 -33.26 7.16
N THR A 744 -32.81 -32.31 7.92
CA THR A 744 -32.62 -30.92 7.48
C THR A 744 -31.60 -30.83 6.35
N GLU A 745 -30.51 -31.59 6.41
CA GLU A 745 -29.48 -31.55 5.37
C GLU A 745 -29.93 -32.25 4.09
N TYR A 746 -30.75 -33.29 4.22
CA TYR A 746 -31.33 -34.00 3.08
C TYR A 746 -32.30 -33.14 2.27
N GLU A 747 -33.06 -32.25 2.91
CA GLU A 747 -33.92 -31.28 2.22
C GLU A 747 -33.12 -30.33 1.31
N LYS A 748 -31.89 -29.97 1.71
CA LYS A 748 -30.99 -29.11 0.91
C LYS A 748 -30.47 -29.80 -0.36
N LEU A 749 -30.48 -31.12 -0.41
CA LEU A 749 -30.06 -31.89 -1.59
C LEU A 749 -31.06 -31.80 -2.75
N GLY A 750 -32.28 -31.28 -2.52
CA GLY A 750 -33.31 -31.14 -3.55
C GLY A 750 -33.85 -32.48 -4.08
N ALA A 751 -33.79 -33.54 -3.27
CA ALA A 751 -34.27 -34.86 -3.64
C ALA A 751 -35.80 -34.88 -3.84
N SER A 752 -36.29 -35.72 -4.76
CA SER A 752 -37.73 -35.79 -5.10
C SER A 752 -38.59 -36.49 -4.05
N ALA A 753 -37.99 -37.31 -3.19
CA ALA A 753 -38.65 -38.00 -2.09
C ALA A 753 -38.39 -37.24 -0.79
N SER A 754 -39.39 -37.13 0.09
CA SER A 754 -39.22 -36.59 1.43
C SER A 754 -38.31 -37.47 2.28
N TYR A 755 -37.74 -36.93 3.37
CA TYR A 755 -36.87 -37.71 4.26
C TYR A 755 -37.58 -38.95 4.83
N GLY A 756 -38.85 -38.83 5.20
CA GLY A 756 -39.65 -39.95 5.70
C GLY A 756 -39.88 -41.04 4.66
N GLU A 757 -40.07 -40.67 3.39
CA GLU A 757 -40.16 -41.61 2.27
C GLU A 757 -38.81 -42.28 2.00
N MET A 758 -37.71 -41.53 2.03
CA MET A 758 -36.35 -42.05 1.89
C MET A 758 -36.03 -43.09 2.97
N VAL A 759 -36.36 -42.83 4.23
CA VAL A 759 -36.10 -43.77 5.33
C VAL A 759 -36.99 -45.01 5.25
N SER A 760 -38.18 -44.91 4.66
CA SER A 760 -39.13 -46.03 4.51
C SER A 760 -38.83 -46.93 3.31
N ASP A 761 -38.08 -46.44 2.32
CA ASP A 761 -37.64 -47.19 1.14
C ASP A 761 -36.24 -47.78 1.38
N GLU A 762 -36.11 -49.10 1.36
CA GLU A 762 -34.85 -49.76 1.70
C GLU A 762 -33.72 -49.48 0.69
N GLU A 763 -34.02 -49.38 -0.61
CA GLU A 763 -33.00 -49.10 -1.63
C GLU A 763 -32.57 -47.65 -1.59
N LEU A 764 -33.51 -46.73 -1.38
CA LEU A 764 -33.22 -45.30 -1.28
C LEU A 764 -32.48 -44.97 0.03
N ARG A 765 -32.91 -45.56 1.16
CA ARG A 765 -32.25 -45.41 2.46
C ARG A 765 -30.78 -45.82 2.40
N LYS A 766 -30.45 -46.94 1.77
CA LYS A 766 -29.06 -47.44 1.65
C LYS A 766 -28.13 -46.51 0.87
N ARG A 767 -28.66 -45.53 0.12
CA ARG A 767 -27.85 -44.51 -0.56
C ARG A 767 -27.42 -43.36 0.36
N TYR A 768 -28.20 -43.08 1.41
CA TYR A 768 -28.04 -41.88 2.24
C TYR A 768 -27.77 -42.18 3.72
N VAL A 769 -28.15 -43.37 4.20
CA VAL A 769 -27.96 -43.83 5.58
C VAL A 769 -27.40 -45.26 5.54
N LYS A 770 -26.07 -45.33 5.58
CA LYS A 770 -25.28 -46.57 5.57
C LYS A 770 -24.72 -46.93 6.93
N VAL A 771 -24.65 -45.97 7.84
CA VAL A 771 -24.25 -46.21 9.22
C VAL A 771 -25.19 -47.23 9.88
N GLU A 772 -24.58 -48.19 10.58
CA GLU A 772 -25.23 -49.27 11.32
C GLU A 772 -25.20 -48.93 12.82
N PRO A 773 -26.35 -48.58 13.44
CA PRO A 773 -26.38 -48.12 14.83
C PRO A 773 -25.78 -49.14 15.81
N GLY A 774 -24.81 -48.71 16.60
CA GLY A 774 -24.10 -49.52 17.60
C GLY A 774 -22.94 -50.37 17.06
N GLU A 775 -22.85 -50.54 15.73
CA GLU A 775 -21.77 -51.26 15.04
C GLU A 775 -20.81 -50.31 14.31
N SER A 776 -21.33 -49.23 13.72
CA SER A 776 -20.51 -48.22 13.08
C SER A 776 -19.73 -47.39 14.09
N GLU A 777 -18.47 -47.17 13.79
CA GLU A 777 -17.53 -46.42 14.61
C GLU A 777 -16.82 -45.36 13.80
N ILE A 778 -16.58 -44.20 14.41
CA ILE A 778 -15.85 -43.10 13.79
C ILE A 778 -14.69 -42.65 14.69
N ARG A 779 -13.56 -42.36 14.05
CA ARG A 779 -12.40 -41.72 14.68
C ARG A 779 -12.15 -40.38 14.01
N PHE A 780 -11.91 -39.33 14.77
CA PHE A 780 -11.65 -38.01 14.22
C PHE A 780 -10.15 -37.77 14.01
N PHE A 781 -9.79 -36.89 13.09
CA PHE A 781 -8.45 -36.36 13.00
C PHE A 781 -8.26 -35.23 14.01
N ALA A 782 -7.12 -35.21 14.69
CA ALA A 782 -6.63 -34.09 15.47
C ALA A 782 -5.41 -33.49 14.79
N VAL A 783 -5.20 -32.18 14.95
CA VAL A 783 -3.96 -31.53 14.52
C VAL A 783 -2.96 -31.58 15.68
N VAL A 784 -1.83 -32.24 15.48
CA VAL A 784 -0.71 -32.31 16.44
C VAL A 784 0.54 -31.81 15.72
N ASP A 785 1.16 -30.75 16.24
CA ASP A 785 2.36 -30.12 15.65
C ASP A 785 2.21 -29.79 14.14
N GLY A 786 1.04 -29.30 13.74
CA GLY A 786 0.74 -28.93 12.35
C GLY A 786 0.50 -30.11 11.40
N ARG A 787 0.37 -31.35 11.91
CA ARG A 787 0.03 -32.53 11.11
C ARG A 787 -1.27 -33.18 11.58
N ALA A 788 -2.09 -33.62 10.63
CA ALA A 788 -3.29 -34.40 10.93
C ALA A 788 -2.88 -35.80 11.44
N ALA A 789 -3.33 -36.14 12.64
CA ALA A 789 -3.13 -37.43 13.28
C ALA A 789 -4.49 -38.00 13.70
N LEU A 790 -4.75 -39.27 13.39
CA LEU A 790 -6.00 -39.92 13.79
C LEU A 790 -6.02 -40.10 15.31
N THR A 791 -7.13 -39.76 15.96
CA THR A 791 -7.28 -39.99 17.40
C THR A 791 -7.29 -41.49 17.71
N GLY A 792 -6.78 -41.85 18.89
CA GLY A 792 -6.84 -43.23 19.39
C GLY A 792 -8.23 -43.65 19.88
N THR A 793 -9.15 -42.68 20.02
CA THR A 793 -10.49 -42.86 20.57
C THR A 793 -11.48 -43.13 19.45
N SER A 794 -12.21 -44.24 19.55
CA SER A 794 -13.24 -44.66 18.61
C SER A 794 -14.62 -44.36 19.21
N HIS A 795 -15.48 -43.71 18.44
CA HIS A 795 -16.82 -43.28 18.87
C HIS A 795 -17.88 -44.11 18.16
N LYS A 796 -18.76 -44.77 18.91
CA LYS A 796 -19.86 -45.56 18.34
C LYS A 796 -20.99 -44.64 17.90
N LEU A 797 -21.44 -44.83 16.66
CA LEU A 797 -22.56 -44.11 16.09
C LEU A 797 -23.89 -44.77 16.48
N TRP A 798 -24.84 -43.98 16.97
CA TRP A 798 -26.19 -44.47 17.28
C TRP A 798 -27.23 -43.36 17.15
N PHE A 799 -28.50 -43.73 16.97
CA PHE A 799 -29.60 -42.76 16.81
C PHE A 799 -30.30 -42.48 18.13
N SER A 800 -30.32 -41.20 18.51
CA SER A 800 -31.21 -40.66 19.54
C SER A 800 -32.50 -40.14 18.89
N PRO A 801 -33.53 -39.76 19.70
CA PRO A 801 -34.71 -39.08 19.17
C PRO A 801 -34.41 -37.74 18.48
N GLN A 802 -33.27 -37.10 18.78
CA GLN A 802 -32.88 -35.82 18.20
C GLN A 802 -31.98 -35.96 16.96
N GLY A 803 -31.15 -37.02 16.86
CA GLY A 803 -30.21 -37.16 15.75
C GLY A 803 -29.20 -38.29 15.94
N LEU A 804 -28.14 -38.27 15.12
CA LEU A 804 -27.03 -39.21 15.23
C LEU A 804 -26.03 -38.73 16.30
N GLU A 805 -25.63 -39.65 17.18
CA GLU A 805 -24.66 -39.45 18.25
C GLU A 805 -23.30 -40.05 17.88
N PRO A 806 -22.19 -39.53 18.45
CA PRO A 806 -22.12 -38.39 19.37
C PRO A 806 -22.34 -37.03 18.67
N HIS A 807 -22.84 -36.06 19.42
CA HIS A 807 -22.99 -34.66 18.99
C HIS A 807 -22.01 -33.75 19.76
N LEU A 808 -21.79 -32.54 19.26
CA LEU A 808 -20.96 -31.53 19.91
C LEU A 808 -21.73 -30.80 21.02
N VAL A 809 -21.08 -30.69 22.18
CA VAL A 809 -21.49 -29.88 23.32
C VAL A 809 -20.40 -28.88 23.68
N ARG A 810 -20.79 -27.70 24.19
CA ARG A 810 -19.84 -26.72 24.74
C ARG A 810 -19.57 -27.03 26.20
N VAL A 811 -18.31 -27.27 26.54
CA VAL A 811 -17.85 -27.49 27.92
C VAL A 811 -16.83 -26.43 28.32
N GLY A 812 -16.61 -26.22 29.62
CA GLY A 812 -15.58 -25.31 30.11
C GLY A 812 -14.21 -25.65 29.54
N ALA A 813 -13.46 -24.64 29.14
CA ALA A 813 -12.13 -24.77 28.59
C ALA A 813 -11.18 -25.41 29.62
N PRO A 814 -10.36 -26.39 29.23
CA PRO A 814 -9.34 -26.95 30.10
C PRO A 814 -8.36 -25.89 30.62
N PRO A 815 -7.80 -26.06 31.83
CA PRO A 815 -6.79 -25.14 32.33
C PRO A 815 -5.50 -25.18 31.50
N GLY A 816 -4.84 -24.04 31.44
CA GLY A 816 -3.51 -23.89 30.85
C GLY A 816 -3.38 -22.65 29.97
N ARG A 817 -2.25 -22.60 29.27
CA ARG A 817 -1.85 -21.47 28.43
C ARG A 817 -2.44 -21.55 27.03
N TYR A 818 -3.25 -20.56 26.68
CA TYR A 818 -3.85 -20.40 25.36
C TYR A 818 -3.07 -19.39 24.53
N GLU A 819 -3.00 -19.60 23.22
CA GLU A 819 -2.38 -18.67 22.27
C GLU A 819 -3.45 -17.98 21.42
N VAL A 820 -3.41 -16.66 21.30
CA VAL A 820 -4.17 -15.90 20.30
C VAL A 820 -3.27 -15.65 19.10
N ARG A 821 -3.79 -15.93 17.90
CA ARG A 821 -3.14 -15.57 16.64
C ARG A 821 -4.06 -14.67 15.84
N LEU A 822 -3.47 -13.62 15.29
CA LEU A 822 -4.19 -12.61 14.53
C LEU A 822 -3.67 -12.59 13.10
N ARG A 823 -4.57 -12.39 12.16
CA ARG A 823 -4.22 -12.08 10.78
C ARG A 823 -5.04 -10.91 10.30
N VAL A 824 -4.35 -9.86 9.86
CA VAL A 824 -4.96 -8.67 9.26
C VAL A 824 -4.47 -8.59 7.83
N GLU A 825 -5.37 -8.65 6.87
CA GLU A 825 -5.04 -8.57 5.45
C GLU A 825 -5.68 -7.33 4.85
N ASN A 826 -4.89 -6.56 4.09
CA ASN A 826 -5.39 -5.52 3.21
C ASN A 826 -5.10 -5.85 1.74
N VAL A 827 -5.35 -4.89 0.86
CA VAL A 827 -5.07 -4.99 -0.57
C VAL A 827 -3.60 -5.24 -0.91
N MET A 828 -2.67 -4.79 -0.06
CA MET A 828 -1.22 -4.87 -0.30
C MET A 828 -0.60 -6.16 0.23
N ASP A 829 -0.86 -6.49 1.51
CA ASP A 829 -0.30 -7.69 2.16
C ASP A 829 -1.08 -8.05 3.44
N ALA A 830 -0.58 -9.03 4.19
CA ALA A 830 -1.12 -9.45 5.47
C ALA A 830 -0.09 -9.38 6.62
N LEU A 831 -0.51 -8.79 7.74
CA LEU A 831 0.16 -8.91 9.03
C LEU A 831 -0.29 -10.19 9.73
N GLN A 832 0.66 -10.97 10.24
CA GLN A 832 0.41 -12.09 11.14
C GLN A 832 1.05 -11.84 12.49
N VAL A 833 0.24 -11.94 13.55
CA VAL A 833 0.70 -11.81 14.94
C VAL A 833 0.51 -13.15 15.64
N THR A 834 1.59 -13.67 16.24
CA THR A 834 1.61 -14.94 16.97
C THR A 834 2.33 -14.75 18.30
N GLY A 835 2.26 -15.73 19.19
CA GLY A 835 2.93 -15.65 20.49
C GLY A 835 2.24 -14.73 21.51
N LEU A 836 0.94 -14.44 21.30
CA LEU A 836 0.10 -13.74 22.27
C LEU A 836 -0.53 -14.78 23.19
N TYR A 837 -0.36 -14.68 24.50
CA TYR A 837 -0.80 -15.73 25.42
C TYR A 837 -1.63 -15.19 26.58
N PHE A 838 -2.56 -16.01 27.04
CA PHE A 838 -3.31 -15.81 28.28
C PHE A 838 -3.57 -17.16 28.97
N GLU A 839 -3.93 -17.15 30.24
CA GLU A 839 -4.16 -18.36 31.04
C GLU A 839 -5.64 -18.61 31.28
N VAL A 840 -6.05 -19.87 31.23
CA VAL A 840 -7.35 -20.34 31.75
C VAL A 840 -7.12 -21.06 33.07
N ALA A 841 -7.77 -20.58 34.12
CA ALA A 841 -7.67 -21.16 35.45
C ALA A 841 -8.39 -22.52 35.54
N GLY A 842 -7.82 -23.42 36.32
CA GLY A 842 -8.51 -24.64 36.72
C GLY A 842 -9.75 -24.30 37.55
N THR A 843 -10.74 -25.18 37.53
CA THR A 843 -11.85 -25.12 38.50
C THR A 843 -11.31 -25.46 39.89
N ASP A 844 -10.60 -24.53 40.54
CA ASP A 844 -10.08 -24.77 41.89
C ASP A 844 -11.10 -24.35 42.94
N THR A 845 -11.49 -25.35 43.71
CA THR A 845 -12.08 -25.16 45.03
C THR A 845 -11.00 -24.60 45.94
N GLY A 846 -10.94 -23.26 46.01
CA GLY A 846 -10.37 -22.42 47.06
C GLY A 846 -9.02 -22.79 47.69
N GLU A 847 -8.02 -21.94 47.51
CA GLU A 847 -7.37 -21.22 48.62
C GLU A 847 -6.41 -20.15 48.08
N ALA A 848 -6.55 -18.93 48.60
CA ALA A 848 -5.74 -17.77 48.23
C ALA A 848 -4.33 -17.89 48.81
N GLY A 849 -3.32 -17.66 47.97
CA GLY A 849 -1.92 -17.47 48.37
C GLY A 849 -1.31 -16.31 47.60
N ASN A 850 -1.27 -15.14 48.23
CA ASN A 850 -0.52 -13.98 47.77
C ASN A 850 0.98 -14.31 47.71
N GLU A 851 1.59 -14.23 46.53
CA GLU A 851 3.01 -13.87 46.41
C GLU A 851 3.19 -12.80 45.32
N ILE A 852 3.68 -11.65 45.75
CA ILE A 852 4.07 -10.52 44.92
C ILE A 852 5.46 -10.84 44.35
N THR A 853 5.59 -10.90 43.03
CA THR A 853 6.89 -10.86 42.35
C THR A 853 6.88 -9.84 41.22
N ASN A 854 7.53 -8.70 41.47
CA ASN A 854 7.99 -7.79 40.43
C ASN A 854 9.03 -8.50 39.56
N VAL A 855 8.78 -8.65 38.25
CA VAL A 855 9.82 -8.95 37.27
C VAL A 855 9.58 -8.14 36.00
N THR A 856 10.54 -7.27 35.71
CA THR A 856 10.74 -6.52 34.47
C THR A 856 10.84 -7.46 33.27
N ALA A 857 10.05 -7.21 32.22
CA ALA A 857 10.15 -7.92 30.95
C ALA A 857 11.41 -7.47 30.18
N ASN A 858 12.39 -8.36 30.09
CA ASN A 858 13.47 -8.27 29.10
C ASN A 858 13.01 -9.04 27.84
N LEU A 859 12.98 -8.33 26.71
CA LEU A 859 12.86 -8.90 25.37
C LEU A 859 14.04 -9.86 25.09
N PRO A 860 13.82 -11.05 24.50
CA PRO A 860 14.92 -11.90 24.06
C PRO A 860 15.49 -11.37 22.73
N SER A 861 16.71 -10.84 22.80
CA SER A 861 17.60 -10.68 21.67
C SER A 861 17.99 -12.04 21.08
N GLN A 862 17.88 -12.18 19.76
CA GLN A 862 18.55 -13.25 19.04
C GLN A 862 20.05 -12.98 19.02
N GLU A 863 20.86 -13.85 19.62
CA GLU A 863 22.27 -13.95 19.24
C GLU A 863 22.73 -15.39 19.02
N ARG A 864 23.40 -15.53 17.88
CA ARG A 864 24.20 -16.69 17.48
C ARG A 864 25.39 -16.83 18.42
N GLN A 865 25.75 -18.08 18.68
CA GLN A 865 26.92 -18.51 19.42
C GLN A 865 28.23 -17.87 18.92
N ASN A 866 29.05 -17.33 19.84
CA ASN A 866 30.41 -17.85 20.12
C ASN A 866 31.13 -17.12 21.28
N GLU A 867 31.45 -17.91 22.30
CA GLU A 867 32.63 -17.96 23.20
C GLU A 867 33.43 -16.69 23.63
N THR A 868 33.30 -16.39 24.94
CA THR A 868 34.34 -16.12 25.99
C THR A 868 35.38 -15.00 25.84
N HIS A 869 35.35 -13.97 26.71
CA HIS A 869 36.11 -13.86 27.99
C HIS A 869 35.92 -12.48 28.68
N GLU A 870 36.12 -12.47 30.01
CA GLU A 870 35.76 -11.50 31.07
C GLU A 870 36.28 -10.04 31.01
N GLY A 871 35.59 -9.09 31.68
CA GLY A 871 36.18 -7.75 31.90
C GLY A 871 35.48 -6.57 32.63
N ARG A 872 34.41 -6.72 33.44
CA ARG A 872 33.97 -5.85 34.58
C ARG A 872 33.97 -4.28 34.52
N ARG A 873 32.80 -3.72 34.94
CA ARG A 873 32.46 -2.36 35.50
C ARG A 873 32.18 -1.26 34.45
N SER A 874 31.17 -0.39 34.53
CA SER A 874 30.13 -0.04 35.53
C SER A 874 29.05 0.83 34.83
N SER A 875 27.78 0.68 35.22
CA SER A 875 26.59 1.39 34.73
C SER A 875 26.50 2.87 35.14
N PRO A 876 25.71 3.67 34.40
CA PRO A 876 24.53 4.30 35.00
C PRO A 876 23.22 4.13 34.18
N SER A 877 22.13 4.30 34.93
CA SER A 877 20.68 4.35 34.66
C SER A 877 20.15 4.62 33.24
N SER A 878 19.26 3.73 32.80
CA SER A 878 18.39 3.78 31.63
C SER A 878 17.00 4.37 31.96
N GLY A 879 16.67 5.50 31.34
CA GLY A 879 15.30 6.04 31.19
C GLY A 879 14.69 5.57 29.86
N ALA A 880 13.36 5.49 29.81
CA ALA A 880 12.59 4.87 28.74
C ALA A 880 12.62 5.66 27.42
N LEU A 881 13.02 5.01 26.32
CA LEU A 881 12.77 5.44 24.96
C LEU A 881 12.75 4.20 24.05
N ALA A 882 11.58 3.81 23.54
CA ALA A 882 11.40 2.91 22.41
C ALA A 882 9.91 2.81 22.04
N ALA A 883 9.39 3.80 21.32
CA ALA A 883 8.22 3.63 20.47
C ALA A 883 8.32 4.67 19.32
N LEU A 884 8.00 4.22 18.10
CA LEU A 884 7.98 4.96 16.84
C LEU A 884 9.36 5.29 16.23
N LEU A 885 9.81 4.40 15.32
CA LEU A 885 10.48 4.66 14.03
C LEU A 885 11.32 3.42 13.66
N ALA A 886 10.70 2.45 13.00
CA ALA A 886 11.42 1.41 12.23
C ALA A 886 10.45 0.58 11.37
N LEU A 887 10.27 0.97 10.12
CA LEU A 887 9.99 0.02 9.04
C LEU A 887 11.01 0.26 7.94
N GLY A 888 12.23 -0.23 8.18
CA GLY A 888 13.22 -0.37 7.14
C GLY A 888 12.76 -1.43 6.15
N PHE A 889 12.39 -1.01 4.94
CA PHE A 889 12.23 -1.90 3.79
C PHE A 889 13.61 -2.48 3.42
N ALA A 890 13.93 -3.65 3.96
CA ALA A 890 14.94 -4.54 3.40
C ALA A 890 14.20 -5.66 2.66
N ALA A 891 13.78 -5.40 1.43
CA ALA A 891 13.39 -6.46 0.51
C ALA A 891 14.63 -7.30 0.19
N SER A 892 14.68 -8.51 0.74
CA SER A 892 15.70 -9.51 0.44
C SER A 892 15.34 -10.20 -0.87
N PHE A 893 15.75 -9.64 -2.01
CA PHE A 893 15.96 -10.42 -3.23
C PHE A 893 17.20 -11.31 -3.01
N ALA A 894 16.97 -12.52 -2.51
CA ALA A 894 18.01 -13.52 -2.33
C ALA A 894 18.36 -14.18 -3.68
N GLY A 895 19.19 -13.51 -4.47
CA GLY A 895 19.95 -14.13 -5.55
C GLY A 895 21.03 -15.06 -4.98
N GLY A 896 20.80 -16.36 -5.06
CA GLY A 896 21.78 -17.38 -4.68
C GLY A 896 22.92 -17.47 -5.69
N ARG A 897 24.11 -16.94 -5.34
CA ARG A 897 25.38 -17.37 -5.95
C ARG A 897 26.20 -18.19 -4.95
N ARG A 898 26.33 -19.49 -5.23
CA ARG A 898 27.52 -20.27 -4.87
C ARG A 898 27.89 -21.22 -6.01
N ARG A 899 28.96 -20.80 -6.70
CA ARG A 899 29.78 -21.46 -7.73
C ARG A 899 29.16 -21.67 -9.09
#